data_AF-A0A8H4PV42-F1
#
_entry.id   AF-A0A8H4PV42-F1
#
_cell.length_a   1.000
_cell.length_b   1.000
_cell.length_c   1.000
_cell.angle_alpha   90.00
_cell.angle_beta   90.00
_cell.angle_gamma   90.00
#
_symmetry.space_group_name_H-M   'P 1'
#
loop_
_entity.id
_entity.type
_entity.pdbx_description
1 polymer ?
#
loop_
_entity_poly.entity_id
_entity_poly.type
_entity_poly.pdbx_seq_one_letter_code
_entity_poly.pdbx_strand_id
1 'polypeptide(L)'
;MKGHPAEEMLEIGNFQRRNQPSPFQEHQHFSRPTAASPRPVSYPASDDNSSPDWPPSVTPKSDSQTLVDSSQESRDSLRSWKSGQHTPVDMTGSTRFLPFPELGPSTPMNQSNISLAGLLQNAAAQPGTKSWAESDESIAVLHKRDDADIWRGWKRHLFRLVPVLTFVNTGIYLVYLALRVLCVIWAQRANDTIYAAAWVFIGVEMAVAVPSLMHNSWTMWSMKKRTRQKLRLKGYDVPTVDVFVTCCGEDDDLVVDTVRAACDLDYPYDRFRVVVLDDGKSAGLETAIARLATNYPNVYYMAREKIPGKPHHFKAGNLNYGLEQVNLLPGGAGQFMAALDADMIPERDWLRAVLPHLVVDPKMALACPPQLFYNTPPADPLAQSLDFFVHVIEPIKDALGVAWCTGSGYVVRRDALDDIGNFPLGSLAEDVATSTLMLGKGWKTAYVHEPLQFGTVPEDYGSHLKQRTRWAIGTVDTSFKLNFCLWGDKVRQMGFAQRFSGFLYATLSLYTILLTISLFAIPIILIMGKTLVAYATNEQLRWLIRLCFAATISNRLCEWVLSIPAGYHTGQRSARYQLWMSPYIALCIIRSFVLPRWLGGQVQAFKPTGSLASALNERDPLRKKNMVRRLWAILIGYMGIFHLAFVYMTLVGVVMTSFRCFVVQKTTRELLLCLVTHAFWPPLTFLFICNSLWVPVAYAIDPPIMPDREQLLDRDAKTAVAHPTAKSKKIAFGGQAAWFELELTTSTLYTTFIFVLSFIF
;
A
#
# COMPACT_ATOMS: atom_id res chain seq x y z
N MET A 1 35.56 -33.56 15.56
CA MET A 1 34.87 -34.87 15.46
C MET A 1 33.38 -34.58 15.64
N LYS A 2 32.59 -34.63 14.55
CA LYS A 2 31.65 -35.73 14.19
C LYS A 2 30.67 -36.03 15.35
N GLY A 3 29.34 -35.94 15.23
CA GLY A 3 28.45 -35.64 14.11
C GLY A 3 26.98 -35.59 14.60
N HIS A 4 26.09 -35.09 13.74
CA HIS A 4 24.67 -35.44 13.68
C HIS A 4 24.50 -36.87 13.11
N PRO A 5 23.30 -37.49 12.96
CA PRO A 5 21.91 -37.01 13.18
C PRO A 5 20.96 -38.04 13.88
N ALA A 6 19.71 -37.64 14.19
CA ALA A 6 18.52 -38.44 13.91
C ALA A 6 17.23 -37.64 14.18
N GLU A 7 16.32 -37.71 13.22
CA GLU A 7 14.90 -37.32 13.30
C GLU A 7 14.13 -38.32 14.17
N GLU A 8 13.09 -37.86 14.87
CA GLU A 8 11.89 -38.69 15.11
C GLU A 8 10.69 -37.79 15.43
N MET A 9 9.67 -37.86 14.57
CA MET A 9 8.29 -37.57 14.94
C MET A 9 7.78 -38.68 15.87
N LEU A 10 7.04 -38.34 16.93
CA LEU A 10 5.77 -39.00 17.28
C LEU A 10 5.10 -38.36 18.50
N GLU A 11 3.80 -38.57 18.50
CA GLU A 11 2.73 -38.03 19.32
C GLU A 11 2.70 -38.45 20.80
N ILE A 12 2.14 -37.54 21.61
CA ILE A 12 1.16 -37.74 22.70
C ILE A 12 1.54 -38.68 23.86
N GLY A 13 1.61 -38.08 25.06
CA GLY A 13 1.41 -38.75 26.35
C GLY A 13 0.48 -37.94 27.25
N ASN A 14 -0.80 -38.35 27.32
CA ASN A 14 -1.78 -37.87 28.29
C ASN A 14 -1.60 -38.60 29.64
N PHE A 15 -1.68 -37.86 30.74
CA PHE A 15 -1.90 -38.42 32.08
C PHE A 15 -3.40 -38.39 32.46
N GLN A 16 -3.90 -39.60 32.74
CA GLN A 16 -5.08 -40.09 33.47
C GLN A 16 -5.57 -39.19 34.65
N ARG A 17 -6.81 -39.24 35.20
CA ARG A 17 -7.96 -40.19 35.23
C ARG A 17 -9.10 -39.50 36.04
N ARG A 18 -10.42 -39.64 35.73
CA ARG A 18 -11.46 -40.56 36.28
C ARG A 18 -12.78 -39.75 36.25
N ASN A 19 -14.00 -40.19 35.96
CA ASN A 19 -14.70 -41.48 36.03
C ASN A 19 -15.79 -41.58 34.92
N GLN A 20 -16.04 -42.82 34.50
CA GLN A 20 -17.11 -43.34 33.63
C GLN A 20 -18.33 -43.80 34.48
N PRO A 21 -19.50 -44.29 33.95
CA PRO A 21 -19.61 -45.18 32.78
C PRO A 21 -20.79 -45.02 31.78
N SER A 22 -20.51 -45.64 30.63
CA SER A 22 -21.29 -46.07 29.43
C SER A 22 -22.40 -47.12 29.79
N PRO A 23 -23.17 -47.80 28.87
CA PRO A 23 -22.91 -48.02 27.42
C PRO A 23 -24.10 -48.14 26.44
N PHE A 24 -23.76 -48.23 25.13
CA PHE A 24 -24.23 -49.18 24.07
C PHE A 24 -23.83 -48.58 22.67
N GLN A 25 -22.80 -49.04 21.95
CA GLN A 25 -22.72 -50.15 20.94
C GLN A 25 -23.82 -50.04 19.84
N GLU A 26 -23.58 -49.92 18.52
CA GLU A 26 -22.79 -50.70 17.51
C GLU A 26 -22.54 -49.82 16.23
N HIS A 27 -21.40 -49.87 15.52
CA HIS A 27 -21.14 -50.62 14.25
C HIS A 27 -22.25 -50.47 13.17
N GLN A 28 -22.06 -50.15 11.88
CA GLN A 28 -21.00 -50.37 10.90
C GLN A 28 -21.30 -49.60 9.58
N HIS A 29 -20.24 -49.24 8.84
CA HIS A 29 -20.03 -49.25 7.38
C HIS A 29 -21.05 -48.78 6.30
N PHE A 30 -20.51 -47.87 5.47
CA PHE A 30 -20.46 -47.82 3.99
C PHE A 30 -21.68 -47.37 3.11
N SER A 31 -21.34 -46.39 2.26
CA SER A 31 -21.71 -46.25 0.83
C SER A 31 -22.93 -45.40 0.43
N ARG A 32 -22.61 -44.33 -0.33
CA ARG A 32 -23.45 -43.59 -1.30
C ARG A 32 -24.12 -44.55 -2.32
N PRO A 33 -25.29 -44.22 -2.90
CA PRO A 33 -25.31 -43.41 -4.15
C PRO A 33 -26.53 -42.48 -4.40
N THR A 34 -26.24 -41.49 -5.26
CA THR A 34 -27.04 -40.69 -6.23
C THR A 34 -28.59 -40.69 -6.28
N ALA A 35 -29.13 -39.46 -6.26
CA ALA A 35 -30.12 -38.83 -7.15
C ALA A 35 -31.40 -39.58 -7.61
N ALA A 36 -32.57 -39.04 -7.23
CA ALA A 36 -33.66 -38.57 -8.13
C ALA A 36 -34.91 -38.14 -7.32
N SER A 37 -35.47 -36.99 -7.66
CA SER A 37 -36.81 -36.48 -7.28
C SER A 37 -37.91 -37.17 -8.11
N PRO A 38 -39.21 -37.28 -7.68
CA PRO A 38 -40.15 -36.14 -7.66
C PRO A 38 -41.25 -36.12 -6.55
N ARG A 39 -41.92 -34.96 -6.45
CA ARG A 39 -43.09 -34.48 -5.65
C ARG A 39 -44.39 -35.34 -5.76
N PRO A 40 -45.58 -34.90 -5.25
CA PRO A 40 -46.01 -34.35 -3.94
C PRO A 40 -47.32 -35.00 -3.41
N VAL A 41 -47.73 -34.76 -2.15
CA VAL A 41 -49.14 -34.96 -1.69
C VAL A 41 -49.54 -33.87 -0.69
N SER A 42 -50.83 -33.56 -0.67
CA SER A 42 -51.50 -32.33 -0.28
C SER A 42 -52.62 -32.52 0.77
N TYR A 43 -52.98 -31.42 1.46
CA TYR A 43 -54.26 -31.05 2.13
C TYR A 43 -54.65 -31.76 3.45
N PRO A 44 -55.58 -31.20 4.29
CA PRO A 44 -56.56 -30.13 4.03
C PRO A 44 -56.70 -28.99 5.07
N ALA A 45 -57.56 -28.04 4.71
CA ALA A 45 -58.03 -26.85 5.44
C ALA A 45 -59.54 -26.96 5.79
N SER A 46 -60.02 -26.09 6.68
CA SER A 46 -61.42 -25.59 6.81
C SER A 46 -61.40 -24.42 7.81
N ASP A 47 -61.53 -23.16 7.38
CA ASP A 47 -62.75 -22.37 7.05
C ASP A 47 -63.50 -21.85 8.29
N ASP A 48 -63.55 -20.52 8.47
CA ASP A 48 -64.82 -19.79 8.51
C ASP A 48 -64.71 -18.28 8.25
N ASN A 49 -65.79 -17.74 7.66
CA ASN A 49 -65.95 -16.49 6.91
C ASN A 49 -66.22 -15.21 7.73
N SER A 50 -65.74 -14.06 7.26
CA SER A 50 -66.56 -12.87 6.92
C SER A 50 -65.73 -11.72 6.32
N SER A 51 -66.13 -11.27 5.12
CA SER A 51 -65.73 -10.05 4.38
C SER A 51 -66.98 -9.15 4.23
N PRO A 52 -67.00 -7.90 3.71
CA PRO A 52 -66.05 -7.20 2.82
C PRO A 52 -65.69 -5.75 3.28
N ASP A 53 -64.63 -5.09 2.79
CA ASP A 53 -64.58 -4.38 1.51
C ASP A 53 -63.14 -4.20 1.00
N TRP A 54 -62.96 -4.52 -0.28
CA TRP A 54 -61.85 -4.19 -1.20
C TRP A 54 -62.42 -3.25 -2.29
N PRO A 55 -61.68 -2.67 -3.29
CA PRO A 55 -60.31 -2.98 -3.79
C PRO A 55 -59.52 -1.71 -4.24
N PRO A 56 -58.51 -1.77 -5.15
CA PRO A 56 -57.49 -2.81 -5.45
C PRO A 56 -56.04 -2.26 -5.26
N SER A 57 -55.03 -3.03 -4.81
CA SER A 57 -54.16 -3.97 -5.58
C SER A 57 -53.53 -3.33 -6.84
N VAL A 58 -52.25 -3.47 -7.22
CA VAL A 58 -51.35 -4.63 -7.30
C VAL A 58 -49.89 -4.11 -7.39
N THR A 59 -48.97 -4.95 -6.92
CA THR A 59 -47.50 -4.85 -6.96
C THR A 59 -46.91 -5.13 -8.37
N PRO A 60 -45.64 -5.56 -8.56
CA PRO A 60 -44.50 -4.73 -8.92
C PRO A 60 -43.86 -5.15 -10.27
N LYS A 61 -42.97 -4.32 -10.85
CA LYS A 61 -41.78 -4.82 -11.58
C LYS A 61 -40.85 -3.71 -12.08
N SER A 62 -39.59 -4.11 -12.15
CA SER A 62 -38.45 -3.51 -12.83
C SER A 62 -38.75 -2.99 -14.23
N ASP A 63 -38.07 -1.92 -14.62
CA ASP A 63 -37.25 -1.87 -15.84
C ASP A 63 -36.45 -0.55 -15.89
N SER A 64 -35.13 -0.64 -15.70
CA SER A 64 -34.21 0.46 -15.99
C SER A 64 -33.70 0.29 -17.43
N GLN A 65 -34.38 0.94 -18.37
CA GLN A 65 -33.91 1.11 -19.75
C GLN A 65 -33.09 2.40 -19.90
N THR A 66 -32.01 2.25 -20.64
CA THR A 66 -31.05 3.24 -21.16
C THR A 66 -31.62 4.09 -22.29
N LEU A 67 -31.41 5.42 -22.28
CA LEU A 67 -31.38 6.35 -23.44
C LEU A 67 -30.50 7.56 -23.01
N VAL A 68 -29.29 7.81 -23.53
CA VAL A 68 -28.86 8.34 -24.85
C VAL A 68 -29.37 9.77 -25.14
N ASP A 69 -28.39 10.69 -25.16
CA ASP A 69 -28.26 12.03 -25.77
C ASP A 69 -29.48 12.96 -25.96
N SER A 70 -29.31 14.19 -25.46
CA SER A 70 -29.63 15.38 -26.26
C SER A 70 -28.73 16.57 -25.91
N SER A 71 -27.94 16.96 -26.91
CA SER A 71 -27.31 18.26 -27.10
C SER A 71 -28.30 19.28 -27.67
N GLN A 72 -27.99 20.58 -27.48
CA GLN A 72 -28.60 21.83 -28.01
C GLN A 72 -29.33 22.62 -26.91
N GLU A 73 -29.10 23.92 -26.70
CA GLU A 73 -28.29 24.91 -27.41
C GLU A 73 -28.08 26.10 -26.46
N SER A 74 -26.89 26.67 -26.43
CA SER A 74 -26.64 28.01 -25.89
C SER A 74 -25.97 28.81 -27.00
N ARG A 75 -26.69 29.78 -27.55
CA ARG A 75 -26.16 30.82 -28.42
C ARG A 75 -26.50 32.19 -27.85
N ASP A 76 -25.50 33.06 -27.96
CA ASP A 76 -25.47 34.51 -27.85
C ASP A 76 -25.43 35.10 -26.41
N SER A 77 -24.52 36.01 -26.04
CA SER A 77 -23.59 36.83 -26.83
C SER A 77 -22.46 37.47 -25.97
N LEU A 78 -21.25 37.41 -26.52
CA LEU A 78 -20.20 38.44 -26.70
C LEU A 78 -19.77 39.45 -25.60
N ARG A 79 -18.42 39.57 -25.54
CA ARG A 79 -17.51 40.68 -25.12
C ARG A 79 -17.08 40.78 -23.65
N SER A 80 -15.80 40.46 -23.40
CA SER A 80 -14.74 41.46 -23.14
C SER A 80 -13.44 40.76 -22.70
N TRP A 81 -12.36 40.95 -23.48
CA TRP A 81 -10.99 40.61 -23.11
C TRP A 81 -10.46 41.67 -22.14
N LYS A 82 -10.13 41.30 -20.90
CA LYS A 82 -9.15 42.01 -20.07
C LYS A 82 -8.33 41.04 -19.25
N SER A 83 -7.02 41.16 -19.43
CA SER A 83 -5.96 40.56 -18.64
C SER A 83 -5.87 41.15 -17.23
N GLY A 84 -5.49 40.29 -16.27
CA GLY A 84 -4.77 40.68 -15.06
C GLY A 84 -5.65 41.01 -13.86
N GLN A 85 -5.50 40.22 -12.78
CA GLN A 85 -5.52 40.73 -11.41
C GLN A 85 -4.77 39.76 -10.49
N HIS A 86 -3.55 40.18 -10.13
CA HIS A 86 -2.78 39.70 -9.01
C HIS A 86 -3.52 40.01 -7.69
N THR A 87 -3.47 39.07 -6.75
CA THR A 87 -3.93 39.28 -5.38
C THR A 87 -2.87 40.08 -4.60
N PRO A 88 -3.23 41.09 -3.78
CA PRO A 88 -2.26 41.96 -3.12
C PRO A 88 -1.62 41.28 -1.90
N VAL A 89 -0.32 41.49 -1.73
CA VAL A 89 0.46 41.17 -0.53
C VAL A 89 0.50 42.42 0.34
N ASP A 90 -0.05 42.34 1.55
CA ASP A 90 0.10 43.39 2.55
C ASP A 90 1.54 43.42 3.06
N MET A 91 2.23 44.53 2.80
CA MET A 91 3.48 44.93 3.43
C MET A 91 3.22 46.02 4.46
N THR A 92 3.37 45.71 5.74
CA THR A 92 3.79 46.63 6.82
C THR A 92 4.42 45.76 7.92
N GLY A 93 5.49 46.08 8.64
CA GLY A 93 6.46 47.15 8.63
C GLY A 93 7.66 46.66 9.47
N SER A 94 8.86 47.00 9.03
CA SER A 94 10.15 46.65 9.64
C SER A 94 10.34 47.30 11.01
N THR A 95 10.86 46.55 12.00
CA THR A 95 11.63 47.11 13.11
C THR A 95 12.81 46.20 13.52
N ARG A 96 14.00 46.66 13.11
CA ARG A 96 15.31 46.69 13.80
C ARG A 96 15.82 45.45 14.58
N PHE A 97 16.88 44.89 14.00
CA PHE A 97 17.98 44.12 14.59
C PHE A 97 18.55 44.67 15.90
N LEU A 98 18.91 43.76 16.82
CA LEU A 98 20.11 43.79 17.69
C LEU A 98 20.59 42.34 18.00
N PRO A 99 21.88 42.12 18.36
CA PRO A 99 22.63 40.90 18.02
C PRO A 99 22.65 39.81 19.12
N PHE A 100 22.84 38.56 18.68
CA PHE A 100 23.14 37.39 19.53
C PHE A 100 24.58 37.44 20.08
N PRO A 101 24.84 36.94 21.31
CA PRO A 101 26.19 36.56 21.71
C PRO A 101 26.51 35.12 21.26
N GLU A 102 27.78 34.93 20.89
CA GLU A 102 28.41 33.68 20.45
C GLU A 102 28.32 32.58 21.51
N LEU A 103 28.03 31.34 21.07
CA LEU A 103 28.35 30.11 21.80
C LEU A 103 28.82 29.05 20.80
N GLY A 104 30.02 28.53 21.07
CA GLY A 104 30.84 27.69 20.21
C GLY A 104 30.36 26.23 20.02
N PRO A 105 31.25 25.34 19.53
CA PRO A 105 30.86 24.17 18.76
C PRO A 105 30.55 22.96 19.64
N SER A 106 29.28 22.67 19.83
CA SER A 106 28.79 21.32 20.13
C SER A 106 27.56 21.04 19.28
N THR A 107 27.78 20.75 18.00
CA THR A 107 26.71 20.47 17.04
C THR A 107 26.01 19.13 17.38
N PRO A 108 24.68 19.10 17.58
CA PRO A 108 23.91 17.86 17.76
C PRO A 108 23.62 17.15 16.41
N MET A 109 24.45 17.35 15.38
CA MET A 109 24.22 16.86 14.01
C MET A 109 24.47 15.34 13.82
N ASN A 110 24.80 14.58 14.87
CA ASN A 110 25.09 13.14 14.75
C ASN A 110 24.29 12.22 15.70
N GLN A 111 23.29 12.71 16.44
CA GLN A 111 22.56 11.89 17.42
C GLN A 111 21.21 11.34 16.93
N SER A 112 21.03 11.08 15.63
CA SER A 112 19.78 10.49 15.11
C SER A 112 19.66 8.97 15.31
N ASN A 113 20.38 8.37 16.26
CA ASN A 113 20.56 6.92 16.39
C ASN A 113 20.62 6.37 17.81
N ILE A 114 20.34 7.18 18.84
CA ILE A 114 20.29 6.65 20.20
C ILE A 114 19.04 5.75 20.28
N SER A 115 19.27 4.44 20.46
CA SER A 115 18.26 3.48 20.87
C SER A 115 17.45 4.08 22.03
N LEU A 116 16.12 4.02 21.98
CA LEU A 116 15.22 4.51 23.04
C LEU A 116 15.66 4.05 24.45
N ALA A 117 16.37 2.91 24.55
CA ALA A 117 16.97 2.42 25.78
C ALA A 117 17.95 3.39 26.47
N GLY A 118 18.65 4.26 25.72
CA GLY A 118 19.54 5.29 26.26
C GLY A 118 18.83 6.59 26.67
N LEU A 119 17.57 6.78 26.24
CA LEU A 119 16.76 7.94 26.60
C LEU A 119 15.96 7.73 27.90
N LEU A 120 15.70 6.48 28.29
CA LEU A 120 15.09 6.16 29.58
C LEU A 120 15.90 6.69 30.78
N GLN A 121 17.22 6.82 30.64
CA GLN A 121 18.09 7.25 31.74
C GLN A 121 18.32 8.77 31.83
N ASN A 122 17.94 9.58 30.82
CA ASN A 122 18.33 10.99 30.73
C ASN A 122 17.26 11.94 30.13
N ALA A 123 15.97 11.61 30.22
CA ALA A 123 14.91 12.51 29.76
C ALA A 123 14.71 13.68 30.75
N ALA A 124 15.44 14.79 30.56
CA ALA A 124 15.17 16.01 31.31
C ALA A 124 13.87 16.67 30.80
N ALA A 125 12.81 16.63 31.62
CA ALA A 125 11.52 17.25 31.33
C ALA A 125 11.56 18.79 31.41
N GLN A 126 10.64 19.46 30.71
CA GLN A 126 10.36 20.88 30.96
C GLN A 126 9.71 21.05 32.35
N PRO A 127 9.96 22.15 33.07
CA PRO A 127 9.39 22.34 34.41
C PRO A 127 7.85 22.42 34.32
N GLY A 128 7.14 21.44 34.89
CA GLY A 128 5.68 21.47 35.06
C GLY A 128 4.87 20.36 34.39
N THR A 129 5.46 19.49 33.57
CA THR A 129 4.77 18.33 32.98
C THR A 129 5.18 17.03 33.67
N LYS A 130 4.20 16.22 34.10
CA LYS A 130 4.44 14.92 34.73
C LYS A 130 5.16 13.99 33.76
N SER A 131 6.30 13.44 34.17
CA SER A 131 7.12 12.55 33.34
C SER A 131 6.75 11.08 33.61
N TRP A 132 5.86 10.48 32.80
CA TRP A 132 5.62 9.03 32.86
C TRP A 132 6.82 8.21 32.38
N ALA A 133 7.87 8.85 31.86
CA ALA A 133 9.08 8.18 31.37
C ALA A 133 10.07 7.83 32.50
N GLU A 134 9.98 8.48 33.66
CA GLU A 134 10.96 8.37 34.76
C GLU A 134 10.62 7.29 35.80
N SER A 135 9.37 6.81 35.85
CA SER A 135 8.98 5.71 36.73
C SER A 135 9.10 4.38 35.98
N ASP A 136 10.08 3.53 36.33
CA ASP A 136 10.21 2.17 35.78
C ASP A 136 8.93 1.30 35.93
N GLU A 137 7.98 1.71 36.79
CA GLU A 137 6.71 1.04 37.01
C GLU A 137 5.63 1.36 35.94
N SER A 138 5.72 2.48 35.21
CA SER A 138 4.68 2.95 34.28
C SER A 138 4.78 2.38 32.87
N ILE A 139 5.97 1.98 32.42
CA ILE A 139 6.22 1.45 31.07
C ILE A 139 6.93 0.10 31.15
N ALA A 140 6.29 -0.93 30.63
CA ALA A 140 6.90 -2.24 30.50
C ALA A 140 7.58 -2.42 29.14
N VAL A 141 8.83 -2.86 29.16
CA VAL A 141 9.52 -3.37 27.97
C VAL A 141 9.20 -4.86 27.82
N LEU A 142 8.25 -5.19 26.94
CA LEU A 142 7.86 -6.59 26.69
C LEU A 142 8.94 -7.34 25.90
N HIS A 143 9.61 -6.64 24.97
CA HIS A 143 10.67 -7.20 24.17
C HIS A 143 11.63 -6.11 23.69
N LYS A 144 12.91 -6.45 23.48
CA LYS A 144 13.93 -5.53 22.97
C LYS A 144 13.61 -4.94 21.60
N ARG A 145 12.68 -5.57 20.87
CA ARG A 145 12.20 -5.17 19.55
C ARG A 145 10.72 -5.44 19.36
N ASP A 146 10.01 -4.51 18.74
CA ASP A 146 8.59 -4.62 18.39
C ASP A 146 8.32 -5.62 17.25
N ASP A 147 9.27 -5.81 16.34
CA ASP A 147 9.20 -6.72 15.20
C ASP A 147 9.51 -8.20 15.54
N ALA A 148 9.68 -8.55 16.82
CA ALA A 148 10.23 -9.84 17.23
C ALA A 148 9.34 -11.04 16.91
N ASP A 149 8.02 -10.85 16.97
CA ASP A 149 7.04 -11.89 16.66
C ASP A 149 6.99 -12.18 15.16
N ILE A 150 7.35 -11.18 14.34
CA ILE A 150 7.38 -11.20 12.89
C ILE A 150 8.74 -11.76 12.40
N TRP A 151 9.85 -11.35 13.04
CA TRP A 151 11.22 -11.65 12.61
C TRP A 151 11.93 -12.63 13.54
N ARG A 152 11.95 -13.91 13.17
CA ARG A 152 12.60 -14.98 13.96
C ARG A 152 13.99 -15.35 13.42
N GLY A 153 14.98 -15.40 14.31
CA GLY A 153 16.28 -16.08 14.12
C GLY A 153 17.07 -15.68 12.87
N TRP A 154 17.40 -16.67 12.04
CA TRP A 154 18.30 -16.59 10.87
C TRP A 154 17.86 -15.55 9.82
N LYS A 155 16.54 -15.33 9.66
CA LYS A 155 15.99 -14.37 8.69
C LYS A 155 16.56 -12.97 8.88
N ARG A 156 16.74 -12.54 10.13
CA ARG A 156 17.33 -11.25 10.47
C ARG A 156 18.81 -11.17 10.12
N HIS A 157 19.56 -12.26 10.31
CA HIS A 157 20.97 -12.30 9.94
C HIS A 157 21.13 -12.19 8.43
N LEU A 158 20.28 -12.87 7.67
CA LEU A 158 20.28 -12.79 6.22
C LEU A 158 19.87 -11.38 5.73
N PHE A 159 18.85 -10.77 6.34
CA PHE A 159 18.43 -9.41 5.98
C PHE A 159 19.52 -8.35 6.22
N ARG A 160 20.44 -8.56 7.18
CA ARG A 160 21.60 -7.66 7.36
C ARG A 160 22.52 -7.60 6.14
N LEU A 161 22.43 -8.59 5.23
CA LEU A 161 23.17 -8.59 3.98
C LEU A 161 22.51 -7.75 2.88
N VAL A 162 21.24 -7.36 3.03
CA VAL A 162 20.50 -6.59 2.01
C VAL A 162 21.31 -5.42 1.47
N PRO A 163 21.86 -4.51 2.29
CA PRO A 163 22.60 -3.37 1.75
C PRO A 163 23.81 -3.73 0.92
N VAL A 164 24.56 -4.76 1.35
CA VAL A 164 25.75 -5.24 0.65
C VAL A 164 25.33 -5.88 -0.67
N LEU A 165 24.29 -6.72 -0.64
CA LEU A 165 23.72 -7.34 -1.84
C LEU A 165 23.20 -6.28 -2.82
N THR A 166 22.51 -5.26 -2.33
CA THR A 166 22.01 -4.14 -3.15
C THR A 166 23.17 -3.34 -3.76
N PHE A 167 24.23 -3.07 -2.99
CA PHE A 167 25.42 -2.37 -3.49
C PHE A 167 26.13 -3.17 -4.60
N VAL A 168 26.38 -4.46 -4.35
CA VAL A 168 26.99 -5.37 -5.34
C VAL A 168 26.11 -5.49 -6.58
N ASN A 169 24.80 -5.67 -6.42
CA ASN A 169 23.84 -5.73 -7.51
C ASN A 169 23.88 -4.47 -8.37
N THR A 170 23.81 -3.30 -7.75
CA THR A 170 23.92 -2.01 -8.44
C THR A 170 25.25 -1.89 -9.19
N GLY A 171 26.38 -2.26 -8.57
CA GLY A 171 27.69 -2.22 -9.22
C GLY A 171 27.76 -3.13 -10.45
N ILE A 172 27.34 -4.39 -10.33
CA ILE A 172 27.31 -5.34 -11.46
C ILE A 172 26.42 -4.83 -12.58
N TYR A 173 25.24 -4.28 -12.25
CA TYR A 173 24.31 -3.75 -13.24
C TYR A 173 24.85 -2.50 -13.95
N LEU A 174 25.53 -1.60 -13.24
CA LEU A 174 26.18 -0.44 -13.86
C LEU A 174 27.34 -0.85 -14.79
N VAL A 175 28.11 -1.87 -14.42
CA VAL A 175 29.17 -2.43 -15.30
C VAL A 175 28.55 -3.08 -16.54
N TYR A 176 27.43 -3.81 -16.38
CA TYR A 176 26.66 -4.34 -17.50
C TYR A 176 26.19 -3.23 -18.45
N LEU A 177 25.55 -2.17 -17.93
CA LEU A 177 25.08 -1.03 -18.73
C LEU A 177 26.23 -0.28 -19.42
N ALA A 178 27.37 -0.10 -18.74
CA ALA A 178 28.54 0.51 -19.34
C ALA A 178 29.07 -0.33 -20.51
N LEU A 179 29.20 -1.65 -20.34
CA LEU A 179 29.61 -2.53 -21.42
C LEU A 179 28.57 -2.51 -22.56
N ARG A 180 27.28 -2.46 -22.23
CA ARG A 180 26.17 -2.39 -23.19
C ARG A 180 26.33 -1.19 -24.13
N VAL A 181 26.58 -0.01 -23.57
CA VAL A 181 26.80 1.23 -24.33
C VAL A 181 28.07 1.13 -25.19
N LEU A 182 29.17 0.64 -24.60
CA LEU A 182 30.44 0.50 -25.32
C LEU A 182 30.34 -0.46 -26.51
N CYS A 183 29.63 -1.58 -26.36
CA CYS A 183 29.39 -2.54 -27.44
C CYS A 183 28.65 -1.92 -28.63
N VAL A 184 27.66 -1.06 -28.38
CA VAL A 184 26.97 -0.34 -29.47
C VAL A 184 27.93 0.62 -30.16
N ILE A 185 28.69 1.42 -29.41
CA ILE A 185 29.67 2.36 -29.98
C ILE A 185 30.71 1.63 -30.83
N TRP A 186 31.26 0.52 -30.33
CA TRP A 186 32.24 -0.28 -31.05
C TRP A 186 31.64 -0.93 -32.30
N ALA A 187 30.41 -1.44 -32.24
CA ALA A 187 29.71 -2.00 -33.39
C ALA A 187 29.51 -0.94 -34.48
N GLN A 188 29.11 0.28 -34.10
CA GLN A 188 28.96 1.39 -35.03
C GLN A 188 30.27 1.75 -35.72
N ARG A 189 31.37 1.85 -34.95
CA ARG A 189 32.71 2.16 -35.50
C ARG A 189 33.23 1.06 -36.41
N ALA A 190 32.98 -0.21 -36.07
CA ALA A 190 33.45 -1.34 -36.85
C ALA A 190 32.70 -1.48 -38.19
N ASN A 191 31.39 -1.20 -38.19
CA ASN A 191 30.53 -1.44 -39.35
C ASN A 191 30.14 -0.17 -40.10
N ASP A 192 30.61 1.01 -39.66
CA ASP A 192 30.24 2.33 -40.18
C ASP A 192 28.72 2.51 -40.36
N THR A 193 27.95 2.00 -39.41
CA THR A 193 26.48 2.02 -39.45
C THR A 193 25.89 2.52 -38.14
N ILE A 194 24.69 3.10 -38.19
CA ILE A 194 23.98 3.58 -37.00
C ILE A 194 23.00 2.50 -36.52
N TYR A 195 23.24 1.97 -35.32
CA TYR A 195 22.33 1.03 -34.65
C TYR A 195 21.23 1.76 -33.87
N ALA A 196 20.35 2.49 -34.58
CA ALA A 196 19.32 3.31 -33.95
C ALA A 196 18.41 2.52 -32.99
N ALA A 197 18.00 1.30 -33.36
CA ALA A 197 17.18 0.45 -32.50
C ALA A 197 17.88 0.02 -31.20
N ALA A 198 19.19 -0.24 -31.24
CA ALA A 198 19.97 -0.55 -30.05
C ALA A 198 20.07 0.65 -29.10
N TRP A 199 20.21 1.87 -29.64
CA TRP A 199 20.18 3.10 -28.84
C TRP A 199 18.83 3.37 -28.19
N VAL A 200 17.74 3.18 -28.94
CA VAL A 200 16.38 3.28 -28.37
C VAL A 200 16.20 2.25 -27.27
N PHE A 201 16.68 1.01 -27.47
CA PHE A 201 16.59 -0.04 -26.45
C PHE A 201 17.41 0.30 -25.20
N ILE A 202 18.63 0.84 -25.33
CA ILE A 202 19.41 1.38 -24.20
C ILE A 202 18.64 2.52 -23.51
N GLY A 203 18.02 3.42 -24.26
CA GLY A 203 17.21 4.50 -23.69
C GLY A 203 16.05 3.98 -22.84
N VAL A 204 15.36 2.94 -23.31
CA VAL A 204 14.30 2.23 -22.57
C VAL A 204 14.88 1.54 -21.33
N GLU A 205 16.00 0.82 -21.45
CA GLU A 205 16.69 0.20 -20.31
C GLU A 205 17.08 1.25 -19.26
N MET A 206 17.65 2.39 -19.66
CA MET A 206 18.03 3.48 -18.77
C MET A 206 16.82 4.12 -18.08
N ALA A 207 15.73 4.34 -18.81
CA ALA A 207 14.50 4.91 -18.26
C ALA A 207 13.88 4.01 -17.17
N VAL A 208 14.04 2.69 -17.28
CA VAL A 208 13.64 1.72 -16.25
C VAL A 208 14.68 1.59 -15.14
N ALA A 209 15.98 1.64 -15.49
CA ALA A 209 17.09 1.52 -14.56
C ALA A 209 17.10 2.63 -13.51
N VAL A 210 16.88 3.88 -13.90
CA VAL A 210 16.98 5.04 -13.00
C VAL A 210 16.09 4.90 -11.75
N PRO A 211 14.77 4.65 -11.84
CA PRO A 211 13.94 4.49 -10.65
C PRO A 211 14.35 3.27 -9.81
N SER A 212 14.77 2.17 -10.44
CA SER A 212 15.29 0.99 -9.72
C SER A 212 16.59 1.32 -8.96
N LEU A 213 17.51 2.07 -9.56
CA LEU A 213 18.75 2.52 -8.93
C LEU A 213 18.47 3.49 -7.79
N MET A 214 17.50 4.39 -7.95
CA MET A 214 17.06 5.30 -6.88
C MET A 214 16.42 4.54 -5.72
N HIS A 215 15.55 3.56 -6.00
CA HIS A 215 15.00 2.69 -4.97
C HIS A 215 16.11 1.88 -4.27
N ASN A 216 17.05 1.30 -5.02
CA ASN A 216 18.20 0.59 -4.48
C ASN A 216 19.06 1.47 -3.57
N SER A 217 19.32 2.73 -3.98
CA SER A 217 20.07 3.68 -3.16
C SER A 217 19.44 3.89 -1.80
N TRP A 218 18.12 3.83 -1.71
CA TRP A 218 17.36 3.94 -0.48
C TRP A 218 17.33 2.63 0.31
N THR A 219 17.15 1.49 -0.35
CA THR A 219 17.26 0.16 0.26
C THR A 219 18.64 -0.07 0.90
N MET A 220 19.72 0.52 0.37
CA MET A 220 21.04 0.49 1.00
C MET A 220 21.05 1.14 2.39
N TRP A 221 20.16 2.10 2.68
CA TRP A 221 20.03 2.70 4.02
C TRP A 221 19.40 1.75 5.05
N SER A 222 18.92 0.57 4.64
CA SER A 222 18.56 -0.51 5.58
C SER A 222 19.76 -1.00 6.43
N MET A 223 21.00 -0.56 6.13
CA MET A 223 22.16 -0.69 7.05
C MET A 223 21.90 -0.06 8.41
N LYS A 224 21.10 1.02 8.45
CA LYS A 224 20.81 1.74 9.68
C LYS A 224 19.96 0.85 10.58
N LYS A 225 20.52 0.45 11.72
CA LYS A 225 19.87 -0.50 12.64
C LYS A 225 18.67 0.15 13.32
N ARG A 226 17.46 -0.19 12.88
CA ARG A 226 16.23 0.06 13.64
C ARG A 226 16.25 -0.74 14.94
N THR A 227 16.01 -0.12 16.09
CA THR A 227 16.05 -0.79 17.42
C THR A 227 14.86 -0.39 18.32
N ARG A 228 13.68 -0.22 17.73
CA ARG A 228 12.47 0.14 18.48
C ARG A 228 12.00 -1.02 19.36
N GLN A 229 11.84 -0.77 20.66
CA GLN A 229 11.40 -1.76 21.64
C GLN A 229 9.89 -2.01 21.55
N LYS A 230 9.44 -3.18 22.01
CA LYS A 230 8.02 -3.48 22.23
C LYS A 230 7.63 -2.98 23.62
N LEU A 231 6.84 -1.92 23.69
CA LEU A 231 6.52 -1.22 24.95
C LEU A 231 5.04 -1.36 25.31
N ARG A 232 4.70 -1.30 26.60
CA ARG A 232 3.31 -1.19 27.09
C ARG A 232 3.18 -0.23 28.26
N LEU A 233 2.21 0.69 28.21
CA LEU A 233 1.81 1.48 29.38
C LEU A 233 1.12 0.59 30.42
N LYS A 234 1.51 0.74 31.68
CA LYS A 234 0.96 0.03 32.84
C LYS A 234 0.18 0.99 33.75
N GLY A 235 -0.65 0.40 34.62
CA GLY A 235 -1.42 1.14 35.60
C GLY A 235 -2.59 1.93 35.02
N TYR A 236 -3.17 2.76 35.88
CA TYR A 236 -4.33 3.62 35.58
C TYR A 236 -3.94 5.10 35.40
N ASP A 237 -2.74 5.48 35.81
CA ASP A 237 -2.21 6.83 35.66
C ASP A 237 -1.51 6.98 34.31
N VAL A 238 -2.31 7.18 33.28
CA VAL A 238 -1.88 7.24 31.88
C VAL A 238 -2.33 8.55 31.21
N PRO A 239 -1.70 8.98 30.10
CA PRO A 239 -2.06 10.23 29.42
C PRO A 239 -3.51 10.29 28.95
N THR A 240 -4.06 11.49 28.78
CA THR A 240 -5.40 11.65 28.20
C THR A 240 -5.38 11.56 26.69
N VAL A 241 -6.36 10.86 26.10
CA VAL A 241 -6.45 10.61 24.66
C VAL A 241 -7.85 10.87 24.09
N ASP A 242 -7.93 11.65 23.03
CA ASP A 242 -9.15 11.74 22.20
C ASP A 242 -9.02 10.79 21.00
N VAL A 243 -9.82 9.72 20.97
CA VAL A 243 -9.83 8.73 19.88
C VAL A 243 -10.90 9.09 18.86
N PHE A 244 -10.49 9.50 17.66
CA PHE A 244 -11.41 9.85 16.57
C PHE A 244 -11.66 8.64 15.67
N VAL A 245 -12.93 8.35 15.40
CA VAL A 245 -13.34 7.40 14.35
C VAL A 245 -14.00 8.21 13.25
N THR A 246 -13.34 8.32 12.09
CA THR A 246 -13.85 9.13 10.97
C THR A 246 -14.59 8.27 9.95
N CYS A 247 -15.82 8.65 9.61
CA CYS A 247 -16.63 8.01 8.58
C CYS A 247 -17.30 9.03 7.65
N CYS A 248 -17.64 8.61 6.44
CA CYS A 248 -18.34 9.36 5.41
C CYS A 248 -19.11 8.40 4.48
N GLY A 249 -20.21 7.84 4.97
CA GLY A 249 -21.15 7.03 4.19
C GLY A 249 -20.76 5.57 3.99
N GLU A 250 -19.80 5.06 4.78
CA GLU A 250 -19.63 3.62 4.98
C GLU A 250 -20.87 3.00 5.66
N ASP A 251 -21.03 1.68 5.56
CA ASP A 251 -22.13 0.94 6.19
C ASP A 251 -22.12 1.11 7.72
N ASP A 252 -23.28 1.41 8.32
CA ASP A 252 -23.39 1.69 9.75
C ASP A 252 -22.81 0.55 10.61
N ASP A 253 -23.08 -0.72 10.27
CA ASP A 253 -22.57 -1.89 11.02
C ASP A 253 -21.04 -1.99 10.99
N LEU A 254 -20.40 -1.62 9.87
CA LEU A 254 -18.95 -1.57 9.74
C LEU A 254 -18.36 -0.53 10.71
N VAL A 255 -18.94 0.67 10.73
CA VAL A 255 -18.50 1.76 11.63
C VAL A 255 -18.72 1.36 13.09
N VAL A 256 -19.89 0.78 13.40
CA VAL A 256 -20.26 0.35 14.76
C VAL A 256 -19.29 -0.71 15.30
N ASP A 257 -18.83 -1.65 14.47
CA ASP A 257 -17.84 -2.65 14.90
C ASP A 257 -16.52 -1.99 15.33
N THR A 258 -16.02 -1.02 14.54
CA THR A 258 -14.83 -0.26 14.88
C THR A 258 -15.02 0.58 16.15
N VAL A 259 -16.17 1.23 16.30
CA VAL A 259 -16.48 2.04 17.49
C VAL A 259 -16.59 1.18 18.75
N ARG A 260 -17.23 0.01 18.67
CA ARG A 260 -17.29 -0.93 19.80
C ARG A 260 -15.89 -1.37 20.23
N ALA A 261 -15.03 -1.75 19.28
CA ALA A 261 -13.65 -2.11 19.59
C ALA A 261 -12.86 -0.95 20.20
N ALA A 262 -13.07 0.28 19.72
CA ALA A 262 -12.47 1.48 20.31
C ALA A 262 -12.98 1.77 21.73
N CYS A 263 -14.24 1.44 22.06
CA CYS A 263 -14.77 1.60 23.41
C CYS A 263 -14.28 0.53 24.39
N ASP A 264 -13.90 -0.66 23.90
CA ASP A 264 -13.43 -1.81 24.71
C ASP A 264 -11.89 -1.85 24.88
N LEU A 265 -11.18 -0.79 24.50
CA LEU A 265 -9.74 -0.68 24.69
C LEU A 265 -9.36 -0.90 26.16
N ASP A 266 -8.26 -1.60 26.41
CA ASP A 266 -7.67 -1.68 27.75
C ASP A 266 -7.00 -0.34 28.07
N TYR A 267 -7.81 0.63 28.49
CA TYR A 267 -7.40 1.95 28.92
C TYR A 267 -8.41 2.49 29.94
N PRO A 268 -8.01 3.28 30.95
CA PRO A 268 -8.94 3.79 31.95
C PRO A 268 -9.98 4.72 31.31
N TYR A 269 -11.28 4.47 31.55
CA TYR A 269 -12.39 5.20 30.92
C TYR A 269 -12.40 6.71 31.19
N ASP A 270 -11.78 7.18 32.28
CA ASP A 270 -11.59 8.59 32.61
C ASP A 270 -10.41 9.24 31.87
N ARG A 271 -9.61 8.44 31.15
CA ARG A 271 -8.40 8.87 30.44
C ARG A 271 -8.52 8.83 28.93
N PHE A 272 -9.60 8.29 28.38
CA PHE A 272 -9.85 8.38 26.94
C PHE A 272 -11.32 8.50 26.62
N ARG A 273 -11.60 9.12 25.47
CA ARG A 273 -12.93 9.16 24.89
C ARG A 273 -12.89 8.77 23.43
N VAL A 274 -13.99 8.21 22.94
CA VAL A 274 -14.18 7.86 21.53
C VAL A 274 -15.14 8.87 20.90
N VAL A 275 -14.69 9.58 19.88
CA VAL A 275 -15.49 10.58 19.17
C VAL A 275 -15.70 10.11 17.74
N VAL A 276 -16.93 9.74 17.42
CA VAL A 276 -17.37 9.38 16.07
C VAL A 276 -17.60 10.67 15.30
N LEU A 277 -16.84 10.87 14.24
CA LEU A 277 -16.88 12.04 13.38
C LEU A 277 -17.52 11.66 12.06
N ASP A 278 -18.84 11.82 11.96
CA ASP A 278 -19.63 11.38 10.81
C ASP A 278 -19.87 12.49 9.79
N ASP A 279 -19.13 12.43 8.69
CA ASP A 279 -19.30 13.30 7.54
C ASP A 279 -20.50 12.89 6.65
N GLY A 280 -21.05 11.69 6.84
CA GLY A 280 -22.23 11.18 6.13
C GLY A 280 -23.56 11.61 6.78
N LYS A 281 -23.54 11.95 8.07
CA LYS A 281 -24.73 12.30 8.87
C LYS A 281 -25.81 11.20 8.81
N SER A 282 -25.41 9.96 9.03
CA SER A 282 -26.29 8.79 9.06
C SER A 282 -27.14 8.79 10.33
N ALA A 283 -28.47 8.86 10.16
CA ALA A 283 -29.40 8.77 11.28
C ALA A 283 -29.38 7.39 11.95
N GLY A 284 -29.08 6.33 11.17
CA GLY A 284 -28.92 4.97 11.67
C GLY A 284 -27.69 4.86 12.57
N LEU A 285 -26.55 5.39 12.11
CA LEU A 285 -25.32 5.44 12.88
C LEU A 285 -25.49 6.26 14.16
N GLU A 286 -26.06 7.47 14.08
CA GLU A 286 -26.33 8.32 15.25
C GLU A 286 -27.14 7.55 16.32
N THR A 287 -28.21 6.87 15.88
CA THR A 287 -29.05 6.05 16.77
C THR A 287 -28.26 4.87 17.38
N ALA A 288 -27.41 4.21 16.58
CA ALA A 288 -26.59 3.10 17.05
C ALA A 288 -25.54 3.55 18.08
N ILE A 289 -24.89 4.69 17.85
CA ILE A 289 -23.92 5.25 18.80
C ILE A 289 -24.61 5.75 20.07
N ALA A 290 -25.78 6.37 19.97
CA ALA A 290 -26.58 6.76 21.14
C ALA A 290 -26.95 5.55 22.02
N ARG A 291 -27.25 4.40 21.40
CA ARG A 291 -27.47 3.15 22.14
C ARG A 291 -26.19 2.65 22.80
N LEU A 292 -25.05 2.70 22.11
CA LEU A 292 -23.75 2.33 22.70
C LEU A 292 -23.38 3.22 23.87
N ALA A 293 -23.69 4.51 23.82
CA ALA A 293 -23.41 5.47 24.87
C ALA A 293 -24.11 5.16 26.20
N THR A 294 -25.17 4.34 26.19
CA THR A 294 -25.81 3.85 27.43
C THR A 294 -24.92 2.88 28.22
N ASN A 295 -24.05 2.15 27.53
CA ASN A 295 -23.10 1.20 28.12
C ASN A 295 -21.67 1.77 28.20
N TYR A 296 -21.32 2.69 27.29
CA TYR A 296 -19.99 3.30 27.19
C TYR A 296 -20.11 4.82 27.35
N PRO A 297 -19.99 5.37 28.58
CA PRO A 297 -20.20 6.80 28.82
C PRO A 297 -19.13 7.70 28.17
N ASN A 298 -18.06 7.12 27.65
CA ASN A 298 -16.94 7.80 27.01
C ASN A 298 -17.05 7.88 25.46
N VAL A 299 -18.18 7.49 24.86
CA VAL A 299 -18.42 7.62 23.41
C VAL A 299 -19.29 8.83 23.08
N TYR A 300 -18.93 9.56 22.03
CA TYR A 300 -19.63 10.74 21.55
C TYR A 300 -19.84 10.64 20.04
N TYR A 301 -21.04 11.00 19.57
CA TYR A 301 -21.32 11.14 18.15
C TYR A 301 -21.33 12.61 17.77
N MET A 302 -20.68 12.96 16.67
CA MET A 302 -20.64 14.31 16.13
C MET A 302 -20.72 14.28 14.61
N ALA A 303 -21.54 15.16 14.05
CA ALA A 303 -21.62 15.39 12.61
C ALA A 303 -21.56 16.90 12.35
N ARG A 304 -20.56 17.33 11.58
CA ARG A 304 -20.39 18.74 11.26
C ARG A 304 -21.38 19.21 10.20
N GLU A 305 -21.70 20.49 10.24
CA GLU A 305 -22.49 21.12 9.19
C GLU A 305 -21.66 21.29 7.90
N LYS A 306 -22.25 20.94 6.76
CA LYS A 306 -21.64 21.13 5.43
C LYS A 306 -22.40 22.22 4.68
N ILE A 307 -21.80 23.42 4.62
CA ILE A 307 -22.40 24.58 3.96
C ILE A 307 -22.24 24.45 2.43
N PRO A 308 -23.33 24.49 1.64
CA PRO A 308 -23.25 24.43 0.18
C PRO A 308 -22.32 25.52 -0.39
N GLY A 309 -21.48 25.14 -1.35
CA GLY A 309 -20.52 26.05 -2.00
C GLY A 309 -19.23 26.33 -1.22
N LYS A 310 -19.14 25.95 0.06
CA LYS A 310 -17.89 26.03 0.84
C LYS A 310 -17.16 24.68 0.85
N PRO A 311 -15.86 24.62 0.48
CA PRO A 311 -15.09 23.40 0.60
C PRO A 311 -15.02 22.93 2.06
N HIS A 312 -15.46 21.70 2.33
CA HIS A 312 -15.40 21.11 3.67
C HIS A 312 -14.11 20.30 3.91
N HIS A 313 -13.24 20.17 2.90
CA HIS A 313 -11.91 19.56 3.02
C HIS A 313 -11.89 18.10 3.55
N PHE A 314 -12.94 17.32 3.28
CA PHE A 314 -13.01 15.86 3.51
C PHE A 314 -12.52 15.46 4.92
N LYS A 315 -11.72 14.39 5.02
CA LYS A 315 -11.23 13.84 6.29
C LYS A 315 -10.40 14.85 7.09
N ALA A 316 -9.50 15.60 6.46
CA ALA A 316 -8.70 16.64 7.14
C ALA A 316 -9.58 17.68 7.85
N GLY A 317 -10.61 18.17 7.15
CA GLY A 317 -11.56 19.11 7.74
C GLY A 317 -12.41 18.47 8.85
N ASN A 318 -12.75 17.18 8.73
CA ASN A 318 -13.53 16.47 9.74
C ASN A 318 -12.71 16.26 11.02
N LEU A 319 -11.44 15.89 10.86
CA LEU A 319 -10.48 15.80 11.97
C LEU A 319 -10.30 17.14 12.67
N ASN A 320 -10.09 18.24 11.92
CA ASN A 320 -9.96 19.58 12.51
C ASN A 320 -11.24 20.02 13.24
N TYR A 321 -12.43 19.70 12.70
CA TYR A 321 -13.68 19.92 13.42
C TYR A 321 -13.71 19.14 14.75
N GLY A 322 -13.33 17.86 14.74
CA GLY A 322 -13.20 17.05 15.96
C GLY A 322 -12.24 17.67 16.97
N LEU A 323 -11.07 18.14 16.51
CA LEU A 323 -10.06 18.82 17.35
C LEU A 323 -10.60 20.08 18.03
N GLU A 324 -11.54 20.79 17.41
CA GLU A 324 -12.22 21.95 17.98
C GLU A 324 -13.27 21.50 19.00
N GLN A 325 -14.11 20.52 18.65
CA GLN A 325 -15.21 20.05 19.49
C GLN A 325 -14.75 19.42 20.81
N VAL A 326 -13.63 18.69 20.82
CA VAL A 326 -13.12 18.09 22.07
C VAL A 326 -12.72 19.11 23.13
N ASN A 327 -12.41 20.36 22.75
CA ASN A 327 -12.17 21.43 23.73
C ASN A 327 -13.43 21.78 24.53
N LEU A 328 -14.62 21.53 23.96
CA LEU A 328 -15.91 21.82 24.57
C LEU A 328 -16.41 20.68 25.46
N LEU A 329 -15.79 19.50 25.37
CA LEU A 329 -16.16 18.35 26.19
C LEU A 329 -15.58 18.45 27.61
N PRO A 330 -16.17 17.76 28.60
CA PRO A 330 -15.65 17.71 29.95
C PRO A 330 -14.17 17.29 29.97
N GLY A 331 -13.35 17.99 30.75
CA GLY A 331 -11.90 17.77 30.83
C GLY A 331 -11.07 18.44 29.73
N GLY A 332 -11.71 19.11 28.74
CA GLY A 332 -11.01 19.77 27.63
C GLY A 332 -10.33 18.78 26.67
N ALA A 333 -9.50 19.30 25.76
CA ALA A 333 -8.76 18.46 24.82
C ALA A 333 -7.76 17.52 25.53
N GLY A 334 -7.66 16.29 25.04
CA GLY A 334 -6.64 15.33 25.46
C GLY A 334 -5.23 15.79 25.12
N GLN A 335 -4.25 15.31 25.89
CA GLN A 335 -2.83 15.54 25.60
C GLN A 335 -2.39 14.92 24.27
N PHE A 336 -3.06 13.82 23.91
CA PHE A 336 -2.86 13.10 22.66
C PHE A 336 -4.20 12.95 21.93
N MET A 337 -4.11 12.85 20.62
CA MET A 337 -5.22 12.48 19.75
C MET A 337 -4.83 11.20 19.01
N ALA A 338 -5.80 10.31 18.80
CA ALA A 338 -5.63 9.12 17.99
C ALA A 338 -6.71 9.10 16.90
N ALA A 339 -6.45 8.49 15.76
CA ALA A 339 -7.43 8.39 14.69
C ALA A 339 -7.52 6.99 14.11
N LEU A 340 -8.75 6.53 13.88
CA LEU A 340 -9.08 5.30 13.18
C LEU A 340 -9.95 5.62 11.95
N ASP A 341 -9.66 4.95 10.85
CA ASP A 341 -10.61 4.86 9.74
C ASP A 341 -11.82 4.02 10.15
N ALA A 342 -12.97 4.28 9.53
CA ALA A 342 -14.24 3.62 9.80
C ALA A 342 -14.18 2.08 9.79
N ASP A 343 -13.30 1.50 8.97
CA ASP A 343 -13.16 0.07 8.77
C ASP A 343 -11.98 -0.55 9.52
N MET A 344 -11.24 0.22 10.33
CA MET A 344 -10.03 -0.22 11.02
C MET A 344 -10.31 -0.58 12.48
N ILE A 345 -10.56 -1.86 12.74
CA ILE A 345 -10.84 -2.39 14.08
C ILE A 345 -9.52 -2.40 14.89
N PRO A 346 -9.40 -1.64 15.99
CA PRO A 346 -8.20 -1.63 16.83
C PRO A 346 -8.11 -2.90 17.69
N GLU A 347 -6.89 -3.32 17.99
CA GLU A 347 -6.63 -4.31 19.04
C GLU A 347 -6.75 -3.68 20.42
N ARG A 348 -7.12 -4.50 21.42
CA ARG A 348 -7.43 -4.03 22.78
C ARG A 348 -6.28 -3.27 23.45
N ASP A 349 -5.04 -3.64 23.14
CA ASP A 349 -3.84 -3.03 23.71
C ASP A 349 -3.25 -1.87 22.88
N TRP A 350 -3.94 -1.44 21.81
CA TRP A 350 -3.45 -0.46 20.85
C TRP A 350 -2.90 0.83 21.49
N LEU A 351 -3.69 1.54 22.33
CA LEU A 351 -3.22 2.76 22.98
C LEU A 351 -2.06 2.50 23.93
N ARG A 352 -2.14 1.41 24.72
CA ARG A 352 -1.05 1.01 25.64
C ARG A 352 0.23 0.68 24.90
N ALA A 353 0.15 0.21 23.66
CA ALA A 353 1.31 -0.13 22.83
C ALA A 353 1.93 1.09 22.13
N VAL A 354 1.12 2.03 21.63
CA VAL A 354 1.61 3.16 20.83
C VAL A 354 2.09 4.33 21.70
N LEU A 355 1.33 4.71 22.73
CA LEU A 355 1.62 5.89 23.57
C LEU A 355 2.99 5.90 24.26
N PRO A 356 3.56 4.79 24.76
CA PRO A 356 4.89 4.79 25.37
C PRO A 356 5.95 5.45 24.48
N HIS A 357 5.84 5.28 23.15
CA HIS A 357 6.79 5.86 22.21
C HIS A 357 6.72 7.39 22.14
N LEU A 358 5.53 7.97 22.37
CA LEU A 358 5.35 9.42 22.42
C LEU A 358 5.78 10.00 23.76
N VAL A 359 5.58 9.27 24.86
CA VAL A 359 5.85 9.78 26.20
C VAL A 359 7.34 9.69 26.56
N VAL A 360 8.05 8.66 26.09
CA VAL A 360 9.49 8.50 26.32
C VAL A 360 10.33 9.57 25.61
N ASP A 361 9.92 10.00 24.41
CA ASP A 361 10.63 11.04 23.66
C ASP A 361 9.71 12.27 23.53
N PRO A 362 10.00 13.38 24.23
CA PRO A 362 9.17 14.58 24.18
C PRO A 362 9.12 15.22 22.79
N LYS A 363 10.07 14.90 21.89
CA LYS A 363 10.07 15.33 20.48
C LYS A 363 9.34 14.36 19.56
N MET A 364 8.85 13.23 20.05
CA MET A 364 7.99 12.34 19.27
C MET A 364 6.60 12.95 19.14
N ALA A 365 6.27 13.41 17.94
CA ALA A 365 4.99 14.01 17.63
C ALA A 365 3.95 12.98 17.24
N LEU A 366 4.34 11.92 16.53
CA LEU A 366 3.41 10.94 15.97
C LEU A 366 4.01 9.55 15.99
N ALA A 367 3.21 8.56 16.37
CA ALA A 367 3.53 7.15 16.23
C ALA A 367 2.40 6.40 15.51
N CYS A 368 2.72 5.60 14.50
CA CYS A 368 1.76 4.83 13.72
C CYS A 368 2.10 3.33 13.71
N PRO A 369 1.11 2.44 13.91
CA PRO A 369 1.24 1.02 13.64
C PRO A 369 0.98 0.69 12.16
N PRO A 370 1.32 -0.52 11.69
CA PRO A 370 0.87 -1.01 10.38
C PRO A 370 -0.65 -0.91 10.21
N GLN A 371 -1.07 -0.66 8.98
CA GLN A 371 -2.42 -1.02 8.52
C GLN A 371 -2.35 -2.44 7.97
N LEU A 372 -3.06 -3.35 8.62
CA LEU A 372 -3.21 -4.74 8.19
C LEU A 372 -4.66 -5.00 7.81
N PHE A 373 -4.93 -6.05 7.05
CA PHE A 373 -6.26 -6.27 6.48
C PHE A 373 -6.73 -7.71 6.65
N TYR A 374 -8.03 -7.88 6.91
CA TYR A 374 -8.62 -9.20 7.16
C TYR A 374 -9.52 -9.71 6.02
N ASN A 375 -9.83 -8.88 5.01
CA ASN A 375 -10.58 -9.29 3.81
C ASN A 375 -9.68 -9.35 2.55
N THR A 376 -8.38 -9.61 2.72
CA THR A 376 -7.48 -9.82 1.58
C THR A 376 -7.77 -11.20 0.97
N PRO A 377 -8.08 -11.29 -0.35
CA PRO A 377 -8.38 -12.56 -0.97
C PRO A 377 -7.16 -13.49 -1.01
N PRO A 378 -7.37 -14.82 -1.06
CA PRO A 378 -6.31 -15.78 -1.33
C PRO A 378 -5.49 -15.37 -2.56
N ALA A 379 -4.18 -15.59 -2.51
CA ALA A 379 -3.19 -15.16 -3.49
C ALA A 379 -3.03 -13.64 -3.69
N ASP A 380 -3.93 -12.79 -3.18
CA ASP A 380 -3.87 -11.33 -3.28
C ASP A 380 -3.51 -10.84 -4.71
N PRO A 381 -4.32 -11.16 -5.75
CA PRO A 381 -3.95 -10.95 -7.14
C PRO A 381 -3.71 -9.48 -7.50
N LEU A 382 -4.27 -8.55 -6.72
CA LEU A 382 -4.10 -7.10 -6.90
C LEU A 382 -3.07 -6.48 -5.92
N ALA A 383 -2.34 -7.29 -5.14
CA ALA A 383 -1.35 -6.85 -4.15
C ALA A 383 -1.88 -5.80 -3.16
N GLN A 384 -3.09 -6.02 -2.63
CA GLN A 384 -3.82 -5.13 -1.74
C GLN A 384 -3.35 -5.18 -0.29
N SER A 385 -2.72 -6.27 0.14
CA SER A 385 -2.26 -6.46 1.52
C SER A 385 -1.29 -5.40 2.03
N LEU A 386 -0.51 -4.78 1.13
CA LEU A 386 0.59 -3.87 1.47
C LEU A 386 1.70 -4.50 2.33
N ASP A 387 1.72 -5.82 2.51
CA ASP A 387 2.70 -6.54 3.36
C ASP A 387 4.16 -6.17 3.06
N PHE A 388 4.53 -6.05 1.78
CA PHE A 388 5.88 -5.61 1.40
C PHE A 388 6.17 -4.19 1.90
N PHE A 389 5.20 -3.29 1.79
CA PHE A 389 5.31 -1.92 2.28
C PHE A 389 5.42 -1.88 3.82
N VAL A 390 4.54 -2.57 4.54
CA VAL A 390 4.51 -2.51 6.01
C VAL A 390 5.64 -3.28 6.69
N HIS A 391 6.13 -4.39 6.10
CA HIS A 391 7.17 -5.21 6.73
C HIS A 391 8.59 -4.93 6.24
N VAL A 392 8.75 -4.24 5.11
CA VAL A 392 10.07 -3.89 4.54
C VAL A 392 10.26 -2.37 4.47
N ILE A 393 9.35 -1.66 3.80
CA ILE A 393 9.52 -0.24 3.46
C ILE A 393 9.39 0.66 4.70
N GLU A 394 8.31 0.52 5.48
CA GLU A 394 8.09 1.35 6.68
C GLU A 394 9.18 1.18 7.76
N PRO A 395 9.66 -0.03 8.09
CA PRO A 395 10.80 -0.18 8.99
C PRO A 395 12.09 0.47 8.49
N ILE A 396 12.35 0.50 7.17
CA ILE A 396 13.50 1.22 6.61
C ILE A 396 13.31 2.74 6.78
N LYS A 397 12.11 3.26 6.53
CA LYS A 397 11.78 4.68 6.77
C LYS A 397 11.95 5.07 8.24
N ASP A 398 11.45 4.26 9.15
CA ASP A 398 11.56 4.49 10.60
C ASP A 398 13.03 4.51 11.06
N ALA A 399 13.87 3.61 10.52
CA ALA A 399 15.31 3.65 10.77
C ALA A 399 15.93 4.99 10.37
N LEU A 400 15.42 5.61 9.31
CA LEU A 400 15.85 6.91 8.80
C LEU A 400 15.19 8.11 9.53
N GLY A 401 14.27 7.87 10.45
CA GLY A 401 13.52 8.91 11.15
C GLY A 401 12.44 9.57 10.27
N VAL A 402 11.83 8.78 9.37
CA VAL A 402 10.85 9.22 8.36
C VAL A 402 9.58 8.35 8.39
N ALA A 403 9.15 7.88 9.55
CA ALA A 403 7.89 7.14 9.65
C ALA A 403 6.73 8.08 9.27
N TRP A 404 6.17 7.93 8.07
CA TRP A 404 5.03 8.74 7.66
C TRP A 404 3.75 8.18 8.26
N CYS A 405 2.81 9.06 8.52
CA CYS A 405 1.48 8.63 8.93
C CYS A 405 0.83 7.87 7.77
N THR A 406 0.32 6.66 8.05
CA THR A 406 -0.33 5.78 7.07
C THR A 406 -1.85 5.93 7.05
N GLY A 407 -2.43 6.88 7.78
CA GLY A 407 -3.83 7.27 7.68
C GLY A 407 -4.78 6.76 8.77
N SER A 408 -4.43 5.67 9.48
CA SER A 408 -5.23 5.11 10.59
C SER A 408 -4.35 4.48 11.67
N GLY A 409 -4.89 4.38 12.89
CA GLY A 409 -4.28 3.79 14.08
C GLY A 409 -3.13 4.59 14.66
N TYR A 410 -2.87 5.79 14.13
CA TYR A 410 -1.81 6.64 14.64
C TYR A 410 -2.25 7.36 15.91
N VAL A 411 -1.28 7.69 16.75
CA VAL A 411 -1.43 8.59 17.90
C VAL A 411 -0.50 9.77 17.69
N VAL A 412 -1.03 10.97 17.91
CA VAL A 412 -0.34 12.25 17.73
C VAL A 412 -0.40 13.09 19.00
N ARG A 413 0.70 13.76 19.33
CA ARG A 413 0.79 14.75 20.40
C ARG A 413 0.05 16.02 19.98
N ARG A 414 -0.84 16.52 20.85
CA ARG A 414 -1.66 17.68 20.53
C ARG A 414 -0.82 18.93 20.23
N ASP A 415 0.17 19.23 21.08
CA ASP A 415 1.06 20.38 20.90
C ASP A 415 1.79 20.38 19.54
N ALA A 416 2.20 19.20 19.06
CA ALA A 416 2.90 19.07 17.78
C ALA A 416 1.96 19.29 16.59
N LEU A 417 0.69 18.89 16.75
CA LEU A 417 -0.35 19.13 15.76
C LEU A 417 -0.72 20.62 15.71
N ASP A 418 -0.85 21.27 16.87
CA ASP A 418 -1.11 22.71 16.94
C ASP A 418 0.06 23.53 16.35
N ASP A 419 1.32 23.12 16.58
CA ASP A 419 2.52 23.80 16.04
C ASP A 419 2.60 23.79 14.50
N ILE A 420 2.02 22.77 13.84
CA ILE A 420 1.93 22.74 12.37
C ILE A 420 0.65 23.39 11.82
N GLY A 421 -0.23 23.89 12.68
CA GLY A 421 -1.52 24.49 12.31
C GLY A 421 -2.63 23.46 12.05
N ASN A 422 -2.65 22.37 12.83
CA ASN A 422 -3.56 21.23 12.70
C ASN A 422 -3.38 20.41 11.41
N PHE A 423 -4.39 19.61 11.04
CA PHE A 423 -4.33 18.81 9.81
C PHE A 423 -4.37 19.74 8.58
N PRO A 424 -3.43 19.58 7.62
CA PRO A 424 -3.32 20.46 6.47
C PRO A 424 -4.51 20.32 5.53
N LEU A 425 -5.23 21.43 5.34
CA LEU A 425 -6.38 21.49 4.45
C LEU A 425 -5.96 21.45 2.97
N GLY A 426 -6.75 20.76 2.14
CA GLY A 426 -6.55 20.73 0.69
C GLY A 426 -5.44 19.80 0.20
N SER A 427 -4.95 18.87 1.03
CA SER A 427 -4.17 17.71 0.58
C SER A 427 -5.08 16.51 0.34
N LEU A 428 -4.80 15.71 -0.70
CA LEU A 428 -5.45 14.40 -0.93
C LEU A 428 -4.81 13.27 -0.10
N ALA A 429 -3.68 13.56 0.54
CA ALA A 429 -2.95 12.69 1.46
C ALA A 429 -2.59 13.52 2.70
N GLU A 430 -3.61 13.88 3.50
CA GLU A 430 -3.45 14.75 4.66
C GLU A 430 -2.55 14.12 5.72
N ASP A 431 -2.53 12.81 5.81
CA ASP A 431 -1.71 11.99 6.70
C ASP A 431 -0.19 12.16 6.43
N VAL A 432 0.23 11.92 5.19
CA VAL A 432 1.62 12.10 4.76
C VAL A 432 2.01 13.57 4.88
N ALA A 433 1.12 14.49 4.51
CA ALA A 433 1.36 15.92 4.66
C ALA A 433 1.56 16.33 6.13
N THR A 434 0.73 15.83 7.04
CA THR A 434 0.80 16.10 8.49
C THR A 434 2.14 15.67 9.06
N SER A 435 2.50 14.40 8.87
CA SER A 435 3.77 13.86 9.38
C SER A 435 4.97 14.56 8.75
N THR A 436 4.92 14.92 7.46
CA THR A 436 5.99 15.65 6.79
C THR A 436 6.16 17.08 7.35
N LEU A 437 5.07 17.80 7.61
CA LEU A 437 5.13 19.13 8.24
C LEU A 437 5.69 19.07 9.67
N MET A 438 5.35 18.02 10.43
CA MET A 438 5.94 17.78 11.76
C MET A 438 7.46 17.61 11.68
N LEU A 439 7.95 16.77 10.76
CA LEU A 439 9.39 16.62 10.53
C LEU A 439 10.04 17.97 10.13
N GLY A 440 9.34 18.78 9.35
CA GLY A 440 9.76 20.13 8.96
C GLY A 440 9.91 21.13 10.12
N LYS A 441 9.15 20.93 11.20
CA LYS A 441 9.23 21.65 12.47
C LYS A 441 10.20 21.02 13.48
N GLY A 442 10.92 19.96 13.10
CA GLY A 442 11.93 19.32 13.94
C GLY A 442 11.35 18.31 14.93
N TRP A 443 10.07 17.98 14.81
CA TRP A 443 9.48 16.85 15.51
C TRP A 443 9.95 15.53 14.90
N LYS A 444 9.78 14.45 15.65
CA LYS A 444 10.07 13.08 15.23
C LYS A 444 8.79 12.29 15.05
N THR A 445 8.88 11.27 14.20
CA THR A 445 7.81 10.30 14.00
C THR A 445 8.32 8.87 14.20
N ALA A 446 7.40 7.96 14.51
CA ALA A 446 7.71 6.57 14.83
C ALA A 446 6.78 5.61 14.11
N TYR A 447 7.36 4.52 13.60
CA TYR A 447 6.59 3.36 13.14
C TYR A 447 6.67 2.26 14.19
N VAL A 448 5.55 1.83 14.76
CA VAL A 448 5.45 0.76 15.77
C VAL A 448 5.09 -0.54 15.06
N HIS A 449 6.04 -1.46 14.93
CA HIS A 449 5.89 -2.63 14.06
C HIS A 449 5.11 -3.78 14.71
N GLU A 450 3.92 -3.47 15.21
CA GLU A 450 3.03 -4.40 15.90
C GLU A 450 1.65 -4.43 15.22
N PRO A 451 1.01 -5.61 15.08
CA PRO A 451 -0.31 -5.73 14.46
C PRO A 451 -1.42 -5.22 15.42
N LEU A 452 -1.59 -3.90 15.50
CA LEU A 452 -2.48 -3.25 16.49
C LEU A 452 -3.83 -2.78 15.94
N GLN A 453 -4.07 -2.95 14.63
CA GLN A 453 -5.36 -2.67 13.99
C GLN A 453 -5.49 -3.54 12.74
N PHE A 454 -6.73 -3.81 12.35
CA PHE A 454 -7.05 -4.57 11.15
C PHE A 454 -8.28 -3.99 10.45
N GLY A 455 -8.16 -3.70 9.15
CA GLY A 455 -9.28 -3.18 8.37
C GLY A 455 -9.54 -3.92 7.07
N THR A 456 -10.17 -3.23 6.12
CA THR A 456 -10.60 -3.81 4.85
C THR A 456 -9.90 -3.20 3.64
N VAL A 457 -9.66 -4.01 2.63
CA VAL A 457 -9.22 -3.58 1.30
C VAL A 457 -10.43 -3.47 0.36
N PRO A 458 -10.34 -2.64 -0.70
CA PRO A 458 -11.41 -2.52 -1.69
C PRO A 458 -11.85 -3.85 -2.28
N GLU A 459 -13.16 -4.04 -2.43
CA GLU A 459 -13.75 -5.30 -2.86
C GLU A 459 -13.77 -5.52 -4.38
N ASP A 460 -13.55 -4.47 -5.15
CA ASP A 460 -13.56 -4.53 -6.62
C ASP A 460 -12.38 -3.76 -7.23
N TYR A 461 -12.12 -4.09 -8.50
CA TYR A 461 -11.03 -3.56 -9.30
C TYR A 461 -11.10 -2.03 -9.44
N GLY A 462 -12.30 -1.48 -9.67
CA GLY A 462 -12.49 -0.04 -9.85
C GLY A 462 -12.19 0.76 -8.59
N SER A 463 -12.65 0.26 -7.44
CA SER A 463 -12.40 0.83 -6.12
C SER A 463 -10.92 0.73 -5.75
N HIS A 464 -10.26 -0.38 -6.08
CA HIS A 464 -8.81 -0.53 -5.95
C HIS A 464 -8.04 0.52 -6.78
N LEU A 465 -8.37 0.68 -8.07
CA LEU A 465 -7.72 1.67 -8.94
C LEU A 465 -7.87 3.09 -8.40
N LYS A 466 -9.08 3.46 -7.98
CA LYS A 466 -9.36 4.79 -7.39
C LYS A 466 -8.54 5.02 -6.13
N GLN A 467 -8.40 4.01 -5.27
CA GLN A 467 -7.61 4.13 -4.05
C GLN A 467 -6.14 4.40 -4.37
N ARG A 468 -5.54 3.58 -5.24
CA ARG A 468 -4.11 3.66 -5.57
C ARG A 468 -3.74 4.91 -6.37
N THR A 469 -4.56 5.30 -7.33
CA THR A 469 -4.33 6.53 -8.11
C THR A 469 -4.46 7.77 -7.23
N ARG A 470 -5.40 7.79 -6.28
CA ARG A 470 -5.52 8.90 -5.31
C ARG A 470 -4.27 9.04 -4.45
N TRP A 471 -3.73 7.93 -3.92
CA TRP A 471 -2.49 7.97 -3.14
C TRP A 471 -1.31 8.52 -3.95
N ALA A 472 -1.19 8.14 -5.22
CA ALA A 472 -0.17 8.67 -6.11
C ALA A 472 -0.34 10.17 -6.36
N ILE A 473 -1.56 10.65 -6.67
CA ILE A 473 -1.83 12.09 -6.83
C ILE A 473 -1.53 12.83 -5.53
N GLY A 474 -2.02 12.36 -4.39
CA GLY A 474 -1.84 13.01 -3.10
C GLY A 474 -0.38 13.12 -2.69
N THR A 475 0.42 12.09 -3.00
CA THR A 475 1.88 12.10 -2.81
C THR A 475 2.54 13.19 -3.66
N VAL A 476 2.24 13.24 -4.96
CA VAL A 476 2.83 14.22 -5.89
C VAL A 476 2.39 15.65 -5.56
N ASP A 477 1.10 15.85 -5.27
CA ASP A 477 0.53 17.14 -4.88
C ASP A 477 1.17 17.70 -3.60
N THR A 478 1.25 16.87 -2.56
CA THR A 478 1.91 17.22 -1.29
C THR A 478 3.38 17.57 -1.55
N SER A 479 4.05 16.82 -2.41
CA SER A 479 5.45 17.05 -2.73
C SER A 479 5.66 18.39 -3.43
N PHE A 480 4.82 18.77 -4.41
CA PHE A 480 4.89 20.10 -5.02
C PHE A 480 4.68 21.22 -4.00
N LYS A 481 3.68 21.09 -3.11
CA LYS A 481 3.40 22.06 -2.04
C LYS A 481 4.54 22.21 -1.02
N LEU A 482 5.41 21.21 -0.94
CA LEU A 482 6.57 21.17 -0.03
C LEU A 482 7.92 21.27 -0.76
N ASN A 483 7.93 21.73 -2.03
CA ASN A 483 9.13 21.81 -2.87
C ASN A 483 9.95 20.50 -2.87
N PHE A 484 9.28 19.37 -3.05
CA PHE A 484 9.83 18.02 -3.01
C PHE A 484 10.60 17.69 -1.72
N CYS A 485 10.29 18.37 -0.62
CA CYS A 485 11.01 18.32 0.65
C CYS A 485 12.49 18.72 0.57
N LEU A 486 12.91 19.41 -0.50
CA LEU A 486 14.30 19.78 -0.72
C LEU A 486 14.66 21.10 -0.04
N TRP A 487 13.78 22.11 -0.08
CA TRP A 487 14.00 23.44 0.51
C TRP A 487 12.70 24.15 0.91
N GLY A 488 12.83 25.23 1.68
CA GLY A 488 11.72 26.08 2.14
C GLY A 488 11.44 25.95 3.64
N ASP A 489 10.68 26.90 4.17
CA ASP A 489 10.45 27.04 5.62
C ASP A 489 9.73 25.83 6.23
N LYS A 490 8.80 25.24 5.47
CA LYS A 490 8.01 24.07 5.88
C LYS A 490 8.84 22.80 6.05
N VAL A 491 10.07 22.75 5.57
CA VAL A 491 10.97 21.58 5.67
C VAL A 491 12.33 21.93 6.27
N ARG A 492 12.44 23.14 6.86
CA ARG A 492 13.72 23.72 7.30
C ARG A 492 14.46 22.83 8.29
N GLN A 493 13.74 22.24 9.24
CA GLN A 493 14.35 21.41 10.29
C GLN A 493 14.50 19.93 9.92
N MET A 494 14.12 19.53 8.70
CA MET A 494 14.35 18.16 8.24
C MET A 494 15.83 17.89 8.04
N GLY A 495 16.30 16.76 8.56
CA GLY A 495 17.63 16.22 8.27
C GLY A 495 17.75 15.67 6.85
N PHE A 496 18.97 15.39 6.41
CA PHE A 496 19.25 14.92 5.05
C PHE A 496 18.45 13.67 4.65
N ALA A 497 18.41 12.64 5.52
CA ALA A 497 17.70 11.40 5.24
C ALA A 497 16.17 11.60 5.10
N GLN A 498 15.60 12.53 5.85
CA GLN A 498 14.18 12.92 5.78
C GLN A 498 13.88 13.61 4.44
N ARG A 499 14.69 14.61 4.07
CA ARG A 499 14.55 15.31 2.79
C ARG A 499 14.72 14.38 1.61
N PHE A 500 15.75 13.53 1.64
CA PHE A 500 16.01 12.55 0.59
C PHE A 500 14.86 11.54 0.45
N SER A 501 14.29 11.07 1.55
CA SER A 501 13.15 10.16 1.52
C SER A 501 11.91 10.82 0.91
N GLY A 502 11.60 12.07 1.29
CA GLY A 502 10.51 12.86 0.71
C GLY A 502 10.68 13.08 -0.80
N PHE A 503 11.88 13.51 -1.22
CA PHE A 503 12.22 13.69 -2.63
C PHE A 503 12.08 12.37 -3.41
N LEU A 504 12.63 11.28 -2.88
CA LEU A 504 12.62 9.99 -3.55
C LEU A 504 11.20 9.48 -3.79
N TYR A 505 10.34 9.50 -2.78
CA TYR A 505 8.99 8.94 -2.88
C TYR A 505 8.11 9.73 -3.87
N ALA A 506 8.27 11.06 -3.88
CA ALA A 506 7.67 11.93 -4.88
C ALA A 506 8.14 11.57 -6.30
N THR A 507 9.46 11.46 -6.47
CA THR A 507 10.05 11.22 -7.78
C THR A 507 9.72 9.81 -8.29
N LEU A 508 9.68 8.80 -7.44
CA LEU A 508 9.23 7.44 -7.79
C LEU A 508 7.81 7.42 -8.36
N SER A 509 6.89 8.24 -7.82
CA SER A 509 5.55 8.40 -8.37
C SER A 509 5.59 9.04 -9.77
N LEU A 510 6.41 10.07 -9.99
CA LEU A 510 6.57 10.68 -11.32
C LEU A 510 7.24 9.73 -12.34
N TYR A 511 8.16 8.88 -11.88
CA TYR A 511 8.85 7.90 -12.73
C TYR A 511 7.93 6.86 -13.34
N THR A 512 6.72 6.65 -12.81
CA THR A 512 5.75 5.75 -13.46
C THR A 512 5.41 6.21 -14.89
N ILE A 513 5.57 7.51 -15.20
CA ILE A 513 5.43 8.04 -16.56
C ILE A 513 6.51 7.46 -17.48
N LEU A 514 7.78 7.55 -17.08
CA LEU A 514 8.90 6.99 -17.86
C LEU A 514 8.83 5.47 -17.96
N LEU A 515 8.44 4.79 -16.88
CA LEU A 515 8.21 3.34 -16.90
C LEU A 515 7.11 2.97 -17.90
N THR A 516 6.00 3.72 -17.92
CA THR A 516 4.89 3.47 -18.84
C THR A 516 5.31 3.69 -20.30
N ILE A 517 6.04 4.78 -20.60
CA ILE A 517 6.60 5.01 -21.94
C ILE A 517 7.52 3.85 -22.34
N SER A 518 8.37 3.42 -21.41
CA SER A 518 9.30 2.31 -21.62
C SER A 518 8.58 1.00 -21.91
N LEU A 519 7.51 0.69 -21.18
CA LEU A 519 6.66 -0.46 -21.44
C LEU A 519 6.12 -0.40 -22.87
N PHE A 520 5.43 0.67 -23.26
CA PHE A 520 4.84 0.75 -24.61
C PHE A 520 5.88 0.82 -25.76
N ALA A 521 7.13 1.17 -25.48
CA ALA A 521 8.21 1.11 -26.48
C ALA A 521 8.63 -0.32 -26.83
N ILE A 522 8.52 -1.28 -25.91
CA ILE A 522 8.95 -2.69 -26.10
C ILE A 522 8.32 -3.34 -27.34
N PRO A 523 6.98 -3.39 -27.51
CA PRO A 523 6.38 -4.03 -28.69
C PRO A 523 6.78 -3.34 -30.00
N ILE A 524 6.95 -2.02 -30.00
CA ILE A 524 7.38 -1.26 -31.18
C ILE A 524 8.79 -1.69 -31.59
N ILE A 525 9.72 -1.71 -30.63
CA ILE A 525 11.12 -2.09 -30.83
C ILE A 525 11.22 -3.55 -31.33
N LEU A 526 10.42 -4.46 -30.79
CA LEU A 526 10.35 -5.84 -31.27
C LEU A 526 9.83 -5.88 -32.71
N ILE A 527 8.71 -5.24 -33.04
CA ILE A 527 8.12 -5.26 -34.39
C ILE A 527 9.04 -4.66 -35.45
N MET A 528 9.90 -3.69 -35.09
CA MET A 528 10.94 -3.17 -35.99
C MET A 528 11.89 -4.27 -36.50
N GLY A 529 12.07 -5.36 -35.73
CA GLY A 529 12.94 -6.50 -36.05
C GLY A 529 14.37 -6.12 -36.40
N LYS A 530 14.85 -5.03 -35.79
CA LYS A 530 16.24 -4.59 -35.86
C LYS A 530 17.02 -5.19 -34.70
N THR A 531 18.34 -5.19 -34.82
CA THR A 531 19.22 -5.71 -33.78
C THR A 531 19.09 -4.88 -32.51
N LEU A 532 18.60 -5.50 -31.43
CA LEU A 532 18.46 -4.85 -30.11
C LEU A 532 19.78 -4.83 -29.35
N VAL A 533 20.59 -5.87 -29.58
CA VAL A 533 21.89 -6.10 -28.96
C VAL A 533 22.98 -5.97 -30.02
N ALA A 534 23.52 -4.78 -30.20
CA ALA A 534 24.65 -4.57 -31.11
C ALA A 534 25.99 -4.84 -30.39
N TYR A 535 26.91 -5.47 -31.11
CA TYR A 535 28.28 -5.79 -30.67
C TYR A 535 29.19 -5.90 -31.91
N ALA A 536 30.49 -5.67 -31.74
CA ALA A 536 31.47 -5.75 -32.84
C ALA A 536 32.14 -7.12 -32.94
N THR A 537 32.37 -7.81 -31.82
CA THR A 537 33.07 -9.10 -31.78
C THR A 537 32.35 -10.12 -30.90
N ASN A 538 32.53 -11.42 -31.18
CA ASN A 538 31.92 -12.48 -30.38
C ASN A 538 32.34 -12.44 -28.91
N GLU A 539 33.58 -12.02 -28.62
CA GLU A 539 34.05 -11.82 -27.25
C GLU A 539 33.23 -10.77 -26.49
N GLN A 540 32.86 -9.67 -27.15
CA GLN A 540 31.99 -8.65 -26.56
C GLN A 540 30.61 -9.22 -26.21
N LEU A 541 30.02 -10.01 -27.12
CA LEU A 541 28.74 -10.67 -26.87
C LEU A 541 28.81 -11.65 -25.70
N ARG A 542 29.88 -12.46 -25.62
CA ARG A 542 30.11 -13.39 -24.49
C ARG A 542 30.17 -12.64 -23.16
N TRP A 543 30.92 -11.54 -23.09
CA TRP A 543 30.99 -10.72 -21.87
C TRP A 543 29.67 -10.05 -21.52
N LEU A 544 28.92 -9.55 -22.51
CA LEU A 544 27.57 -9.02 -22.29
C LEU A 544 26.63 -10.07 -21.68
N ILE A 545 26.65 -11.29 -22.20
CA ILE A 545 25.85 -12.41 -21.67
C ILE A 545 26.26 -12.72 -20.22
N ARG A 546 27.56 -12.79 -19.94
CA ARG A 546 28.08 -13.11 -18.59
C ARG A 546 27.73 -12.04 -17.57
N LEU A 547 27.86 -10.76 -17.92
CA LEU A 547 27.46 -9.66 -17.05
C LEU A 547 25.94 -9.59 -16.88
N CYS A 548 25.17 -9.85 -17.93
CA CYS A 548 23.71 -9.90 -17.85
C CYS A 548 23.24 -11.02 -16.90
N PHE A 549 23.87 -12.20 -17.00
CA PHE A 549 23.64 -13.30 -16.06
C PHE A 549 23.99 -12.90 -14.63
N ALA A 550 25.18 -12.34 -14.40
CA ALA A 550 25.60 -11.89 -13.08
C ALA A 550 24.63 -10.85 -12.48
N ALA A 551 24.22 -9.86 -13.28
CA ALA A 551 23.24 -8.84 -12.87
C ALA A 551 21.88 -9.48 -12.54
N THR A 552 21.40 -10.41 -13.37
CA THR A 552 20.11 -11.08 -13.16
C THR A 552 20.10 -11.92 -11.88
N ILE A 553 21.12 -12.74 -11.66
CA ILE A 553 21.22 -13.61 -10.47
C ILE A 553 21.44 -12.76 -9.22
N SER A 554 22.28 -11.73 -9.29
CA SER A 554 22.48 -10.79 -8.19
C SER A 554 21.19 -10.05 -7.82
N ASN A 555 20.40 -9.61 -8.81
CA ASN A 555 19.14 -8.92 -8.56
C ASN A 555 18.13 -9.85 -7.89
N ARG A 556 17.99 -11.08 -8.39
CA ARG A 556 17.09 -12.08 -7.80
C ARG A 556 17.47 -12.43 -6.37
N LEU A 557 18.77 -12.61 -6.08
CA LEU A 557 19.25 -12.84 -4.73
C LEU A 557 18.91 -11.66 -3.82
N CYS A 558 19.13 -10.43 -4.29
CA CYS A 558 18.81 -9.22 -3.57
C CYS A 558 17.30 -9.11 -3.27
N GLU A 559 16.44 -9.32 -4.27
CA GLU A 559 14.98 -9.29 -4.11
C GLU A 559 14.47 -10.38 -3.16
N TRP A 560 15.02 -11.59 -3.26
CA TRP A 560 14.67 -12.68 -2.37
C TRP A 560 14.96 -12.32 -0.92
N VAL A 561 16.19 -11.87 -0.62
CA VAL A 561 16.60 -11.50 0.74
C VAL A 561 15.82 -10.28 1.25
N LEU A 562 15.60 -9.26 0.41
CA LEU A 562 14.83 -8.07 0.74
C LEU A 562 13.38 -8.40 1.09
N SER A 563 12.78 -9.40 0.42
CA SER A 563 11.38 -9.77 0.58
C SER A 563 11.11 -10.71 1.76
N ILE A 564 12.14 -11.27 2.41
CA ILE A 564 11.99 -12.18 3.55
C ILE A 564 11.02 -11.68 4.64
N PRO A 565 11.04 -10.40 5.05
CA PRO A 565 10.15 -9.89 6.10
C PRO A 565 8.67 -9.97 5.75
N ALA A 566 8.32 -9.73 4.48
CA ALA A 566 6.96 -9.76 3.98
C ALA A 566 6.57 -11.12 3.34
N GLY A 567 7.56 -11.98 3.11
CA GLY A 567 7.42 -13.20 2.31
C GLY A 567 7.83 -12.98 0.84
N TYR A 568 8.60 -13.93 0.31
CA TYR A 568 9.13 -13.88 -1.06
C TYR A 568 8.04 -13.74 -2.14
N HIS A 569 6.97 -14.54 -2.06
CA HIS A 569 5.86 -14.44 -3.00
C HIS A 569 5.10 -13.11 -2.89
N THR A 570 5.06 -12.50 -1.70
CA THR A 570 4.50 -11.16 -1.52
C THR A 570 5.37 -10.12 -2.24
N GLY A 571 6.69 -10.19 -2.10
CA GLY A 571 7.62 -9.33 -2.83
C GLY A 571 7.45 -9.45 -4.35
N GLN A 572 7.31 -10.67 -4.85
CA GLN A 572 7.00 -10.91 -6.26
C GLN A 572 5.68 -10.28 -6.73
N ARG A 573 4.60 -10.42 -5.94
CA ARG A 573 3.32 -9.76 -6.25
C ARG A 573 3.46 -8.25 -6.27
N SER A 574 4.21 -7.68 -5.33
CA SER A 574 4.51 -6.25 -5.28
C SER A 574 5.27 -5.77 -6.54
N ALA A 575 6.25 -6.53 -7.03
CA ALA A 575 6.99 -6.19 -8.24
C ALA A 575 6.08 -6.19 -9.48
N ARG A 576 5.20 -7.20 -9.62
CA ARG A 576 4.22 -7.26 -10.72
C ARG A 576 3.20 -6.13 -10.63
N TYR A 577 2.74 -5.82 -9.42
CA TYR A 577 1.85 -4.70 -9.13
C TYR A 577 2.40 -3.37 -9.65
N GLN A 578 3.68 -3.10 -9.42
CA GLN A 578 4.31 -1.87 -9.91
C GLN A 578 4.24 -1.75 -11.43
N LEU A 579 4.40 -2.85 -12.18
CA LEU A 579 4.33 -2.84 -13.63
C LEU A 579 2.90 -2.61 -14.14
N TRP A 580 1.92 -3.36 -13.64
CA TRP A 580 0.56 -3.24 -14.19
C TRP A 580 -0.17 -1.99 -13.70
N MET A 581 0.17 -1.45 -12.53
CA MET A 581 -0.39 -0.17 -12.10
C MET A 581 0.27 1.05 -12.75
N SER A 582 1.47 0.90 -13.34
CA SER A 582 2.21 2.05 -13.86
C SER A 582 1.42 2.88 -14.88
N PRO A 583 0.68 2.30 -15.85
CA PRO A 583 -0.01 3.10 -16.86
C PRO A 583 -1.20 3.88 -16.28
N TYR A 584 -1.89 3.30 -15.28
CA TYR A 584 -2.96 3.98 -14.56
C TYR A 584 -2.44 5.18 -13.76
N ILE A 585 -1.35 4.97 -13.02
CA ILE A 585 -0.73 6.03 -12.22
C ILE A 585 -0.15 7.13 -13.13
N ALA A 586 0.55 6.75 -14.20
CA ALA A 586 1.11 7.68 -15.18
C ALA A 586 0.04 8.55 -15.83
N LEU A 587 -1.03 7.92 -16.35
CA LEU A 587 -2.14 8.66 -16.95
C LEU A 587 -2.79 9.61 -15.95
N CYS A 588 -2.96 9.17 -14.71
CA CYS A 588 -3.54 9.98 -13.66
C CYS A 588 -2.68 11.21 -13.34
N ILE A 589 -1.37 11.03 -13.14
CA ILE A 589 -0.42 12.14 -12.90
C ILE A 589 -0.39 13.11 -14.08
N ILE A 590 -0.32 12.60 -15.32
CA ILE A 590 -0.30 13.42 -16.53
C ILE A 590 -1.58 14.28 -16.61
N ARG A 591 -2.75 13.69 -16.36
CA ARG A 591 -4.02 14.43 -16.40
C ARG A 591 -4.15 15.44 -15.26
N SER A 592 -3.60 15.15 -14.09
CA SER A 592 -3.70 16.05 -12.93
C SER A 592 -2.70 17.20 -12.94
N PHE A 593 -1.49 17.00 -13.46
CA PHE A 593 -0.39 17.98 -13.32
C PHE A 593 0.20 18.47 -14.64
N VAL A 594 -0.01 17.79 -15.76
CA VAL A 594 0.65 18.11 -17.04
C VAL A 594 -0.33 18.64 -18.08
N LEU A 595 -1.47 17.98 -18.27
CA LEU A 595 -2.40 18.32 -19.34
C LEU A 595 -3.30 19.50 -18.97
N PRO A 596 -3.52 20.45 -19.91
CA PRO A 596 -4.55 21.48 -19.74
C PRO A 596 -5.95 20.86 -19.83
N ARG A 597 -6.97 21.54 -19.25
CA ARG A 597 -8.35 21.03 -19.18
C ARG A 597 -8.94 20.63 -20.54
N TRP A 598 -8.65 21.40 -21.59
CA TRP A 598 -9.13 21.13 -22.95
C TRP A 598 -8.54 19.86 -23.59
N LEU A 599 -7.38 19.40 -23.10
CA LEU A 599 -6.74 18.15 -23.53
C LEU A 599 -7.06 16.98 -22.58
N GLY A 600 -8.14 17.11 -21.81
CA GLY A 600 -8.57 16.10 -20.84
C GLY A 600 -7.87 16.18 -19.49
N GLY A 601 -7.15 17.28 -19.21
CA GLY A 601 -6.63 17.60 -17.89
C GLY A 601 -7.76 17.68 -16.86
N GLN A 602 -7.54 17.11 -15.68
CA GLN A 602 -8.54 16.99 -14.63
C GLN A 602 -8.10 17.75 -13.39
N VAL A 603 -9.00 18.58 -12.87
CA VAL A 603 -8.82 19.15 -11.54
C VAL A 603 -8.96 18.03 -10.52
N GLN A 604 -8.11 18.03 -9.52
CA GLN A 604 -8.15 17.10 -8.41
C GLN A 604 -9.54 17.15 -7.74
N ALA A 605 -10.38 16.14 -8.02
CA ALA A 605 -11.68 15.98 -7.38
C ALA A 605 -11.62 14.74 -6.50
N PHE A 606 -11.75 14.94 -5.18
CA PHE A 606 -11.79 13.84 -4.21
C PHE A 606 -13.23 13.35 -4.07
N LYS A 607 -13.39 12.03 -4.14
CA LYS A 607 -14.60 11.34 -3.69
C LYS A 607 -14.20 10.36 -2.57
N PRO A 608 -14.85 10.41 -1.38
CA PRO A 608 -14.56 9.50 -0.28
C PRO A 608 -14.68 8.03 -0.70
N THR A 609 -13.70 7.21 -0.35
CA THR A 609 -13.65 5.80 -0.79
C THR A 609 -14.81 4.98 -0.23
N GLY A 610 -15.20 5.21 1.03
CA GLY A 610 -16.30 4.49 1.68
C GLY A 610 -17.67 4.69 1.05
N SER A 611 -17.87 5.79 0.31
CA SER A 611 -19.12 6.10 -0.38
C SER A 611 -19.33 5.37 -1.73
N LEU A 612 -18.41 4.49 -2.13
CA LEU A 612 -18.41 3.86 -3.45
C LEU A 612 -18.94 2.43 -3.37
N ALA A 613 -20.21 2.24 -3.74
CA ALA A 613 -20.77 0.91 -3.94
C ALA A 613 -19.98 0.11 -4.98
N SER A 614 -19.82 -1.19 -4.74
CA SER A 614 -19.17 -2.09 -5.70
C SER A 614 -20.00 -2.22 -6.98
N ALA A 615 -19.50 -1.67 -8.08
CA ALA A 615 -20.21 -1.72 -9.36
C ALA A 615 -20.35 -3.16 -9.90
N LEU A 616 -19.38 -4.03 -9.58
CA LEU A 616 -19.27 -5.37 -10.14
C LEU A 616 -19.50 -6.49 -9.11
N ASN A 617 -19.46 -6.19 -7.80
CA ASN A 617 -19.62 -7.15 -6.70
C ASN A 617 -18.74 -8.39 -6.89
N GLU A 618 -17.49 -8.20 -7.30
CA GLU A 618 -16.65 -9.26 -7.90
C GLU A 618 -16.30 -10.38 -6.92
N ARG A 619 -16.30 -10.07 -5.63
CA ARG A 619 -15.99 -10.97 -4.53
C ARG A 619 -17.21 -11.69 -3.96
N ASP A 620 -18.43 -11.22 -4.26
CA ASP A 620 -19.67 -11.80 -3.75
C ASP A 620 -20.13 -12.96 -4.66
N PRO A 621 -20.23 -14.20 -4.16
CA PRO A 621 -20.61 -15.35 -4.99
C PRO A 621 -22.03 -15.26 -5.58
N LEU A 622 -22.93 -14.50 -4.95
CA LEU A 622 -24.33 -14.36 -5.34
C LEU A 622 -24.56 -13.12 -6.22
N ARG A 623 -23.88 -12.02 -5.91
CA ARG A 623 -24.09 -10.72 -6.61
C ARG A 623 -23.08 -10.46 -7.74
N LYS A 624 -22.02 -11.26 -7.88
CA LYS A 624 -20.99 -11.15 -8.93
C LYS A 624 -21.63 -11.08 -10.32
N LYS A 625 -21.37 -9.98 -11.02
CA LYS A 625 -21.83 -9.80 -12.41
C LYS A 625 -21.17 -10.84 -13.32
N ASN A 626 -21.83 -11.22 -14.42
CA ASN A 626 -21.30 -12.20 -15.36
C ASN A 626 -19.97 -11.77 -16.02
N MET A 627 -19.24 -12.73 -16.60
CA MET A 627 -17.91 -12.50 -17.17
C MET A 627 -17.89 -11.42 -18.26
N VAL A 628 -18.90 -11.38 -19.14
CA VAL A 628 -18.98 -10.38 -20.22
C VAL A 628 -19.07 -8.96 -19.67
N ARG A 629 -19.92 -8.73 -18.67
CA ARG A 629 -20.04 -7.42 -18.01
C ARG A 629 -18.75 -7.01 -17.30
N ARG A 630 -18.06 -7.96 -16.65
CA ARG A 630 -16.76 -7.69 -16.01
C ARG A 630 -15.68 -7.34 -17.03
N LEU A 631 -15.56 -8.13 -18.11
CA LEU A 631 -14.63 -7.85 -19.20
C LEU A 631 -14.91 -6.47 -19.80
N TRP A 632 -16.16 -6.14 -20.08
CA TRP A 632 -16.51 -4.82 -20.60
C TRP A 632 -16.16 -3.70 -19.61
N ALA A 633 -16.55 -3.84 -18.35
CA ALA A 633 -16.28 -2.83 -17.34
C ALA A 633 -14.78 -2.63 -17.07
N ILE A 634 -14.00 -3.71 -17.00
CA ILE A 634 -12.57 -3.62 -16.68
C ILE A 634 -11.74 -3.24 -17.91
N LEU A 635 -11.95 -3.90 -19.04
CA LEU A 635 -11.17 -3.62 -20.25
C LEU A 635 -11.54 -2.29 -20.86
N ILE A 636 -12.84 -1.97 -20.94
CA ILE A 636 -13.30 -0.71 -21.55
C ILE A 636 -13.48 0.36 -20.48
N GLY A 637 -14.32 0.14 -19.47
CA GLY A 637 -14.65 1.17 -18.46
C GLY A 637 -13.43 1.64 -17.64
N TYR A 638 -12.59 0.69 -17.22
CA TYR A 638 -11.34 0.96 -16.48
C TYR A 638 -10.10 0.87 -17.37
N MET A 639 -10.25 1.02 -18.69
CA MET A 639 -9.15 1.05 -19.67
C MET A 639 -8.23 -0.19 -19.65
N GLY A 640 -8.61 -1.32 -19.06
CA GLY A 640 -7.79 -2.54 -19.06
C GLY A 640 -7.43 -3.07 -20.46
N ILE A 641 -8.06 -2.55 -21.52
CA ILE A 641 -7.76 -2.89 -22.91
C ILE A 641 -6.31 -2.59 -23.31
N PHE A 642 -5.65 -1.58 -22.73
CA PHE A 642 -4.25 -1.31 -23.06
C PHE A 642 -3.32 -2.44 -22.59
N HIS A 643 -3.69 -3.15 -21.50
CA HIS A 643 -2.95 -4.31 -21.05
C HIS A 643 -3.05 -5.46 -22.06
N LEU A 644 -4.27 -5.74 -22.52
CA LEU A 644 -4.51 -6.75 -23.55
C LEU A 644 -3.76 -6.41 -24.84
N ALA A 645 -3.86 -5.15 -25.29
CA ALA A 645 -3.17 -4.68 -26.47
C ALA A 645 -1.64 -4.79 -26.32
N PHE A 646 -1.09 -4.39 -25.18
CA PHE A 646 0.34 -4.52 -24.91
C PHE A 646 0.81 -5.98 -24.98
N VAL A 647 0.12 -6.89 -24.30
CA VAL A 647 0.49 -8.31 -24.26
C VAL A 647 0.41 -8.90 -25.67
N TYR A 648 -0.68 -8.64 -26.38
CA TYR A 648 -0.86 -9.09 -27.76
C TYR A 648 0.25 -8.57 -28.67
N MET A 649 0.50 -7.25 -28.69
CA MET A 649 1.50 -6.63 -29.56
C MET A 649 2.92 -7.08 -29.23
N THR A 650 3.22 -7.32 -27.96
CA THR A 650 4.53 -7.83 -27.54
C THR A 650 4.73 -9.27 -28.03
N LEU A 651 3.74 -10.14 -27.85
CA LEU A 651 3.81 -11.53 -28.33
C LEU A 651 3.89 -11.60 -29.85
N VAL A 652 3.10 -10.79 -30.56
CA VAL A 652 3.20 -10.65 -32.03
C VAL A 652 4.59 -10.16 -32.44
N GLY A 653 5.12 -9.14 -31.75
CA GLY A 653 6.47 -8.64 -32.00
C GLY A 653 7.56 -9.70 -31.82
N VAL A 654 7.47 -10.51 -30.76
CA VAL A 654 8.37 -11.66 -30.54
C VAL A 654 8.26 -12.69 -31.66
N VAL A 655 7.03 -13.07 -32.05
CA VAL A 655 6.79 -14.06 -33.12
C VAL A 655 7.30 -13.56 -34.46
N MET A 656 6.98 -12.32 -34.83
CA MET A 656 7.43 -11.71 -36.09
C MET A 656 8.95 -11.61 -36.15
N THR A 657 9.59 -11.19 -35.06
CA THR A 657 11.05 -11.07 -34.99
C THR A 657 11.71 -12.44 -35.07
N SER A 658 11.16 -13.43 -34.36
CA SER A 658 11.65 -14.81 -34.42
C SER A 658 11.54 -15.36 -35.84
N PHE A 659 10.38 -15.19 -36.48
CA PHE A 659 10.16 -15.61 -37.87
C PHE A 659 11.16 -14.96 -38.83
N ARG A 660 11.45 -13.67 -38.70
CA ARG A 660 12.49 -13.00 -39.49
C ARG A 660 13.87 -13.63 -39.30
N CYS A 661 14.25 -14.00 -38.08
CA CYS A 661 15.49 -14.74 -37.84
C CYS A 661 15.51 -16.09 -38.57
N PHE A 662 14.40 -16.84 -38.55
CA PHE A 662 14.29 -18.11 -39.29
C PHE A 662 14.38 -17.95 -40.81
N VAL A 663 13.85 -16.86 -41.37
CA VAL A 663 13.86 -16.64 -42.82
C VAL A 663 15.22 -16.12 -43.31
N VAL A 664 15.87 -15.25 -42.54
CA VAL A 664 17.10 -14.57 -42.98
C VAL A 664 18.35 -15.43 -42.78
N GLN A 665 18.42 -16.19 -41.68
CA GLN A 665 19.64 -16.91 -41.30
C GLN A 665 19.69 -18.30 -41.93
N LYS A 666 20.85 -18.65 -42.52
CA LYS A 666 21.03 -19.93 -43.22
C LYS A 666 21.61 -21.03 -42.34
N THR A 667 22.39 -20.66 -41.33
CA THR A 667 23.03 -21.62 -40.42
C THR A 667 22.32 -21.64 -39.06
N THR A 668 22.33 -22.80 -38.40
CA THR A 668 21.77 -22.95 -37.04
C THR A 668 22.45 -22.00 -36.05
N ARG A 669 23.76 -21.77 -36.18
CA ARG A 669 24.51 -20.86 -35.30
C ARG A 669 24.03 -19.42 -35.44
N GLU A 670 23.95 -18.91 -36.67
CA GLU A 670 23.49 -17.54 -36.94
C GLU A 670 22.03 -17.34 -36.54
N LEU A 671 21.18 -18.37 -36.75
CA LEU A 671 19.80 -18.36 -36.29
C LEU A 671 19.72 -18.19 -34.77
N LEU A 672 20.45 -18.99 -34.01
CA LEU A 672 20.45 -18.92 -32.54
C LEU A 672 20.97 -17.56 -32.04
N LEU A 673 22.04 -17.04 -32.65
CA LEU A 673 22.57 -15.71 -32.33
C LEU A 673 21.56 -14.61 -32.66
N CYS A 674 20.86 -14.71 -33.80
CA CYS A 674 19.81 -13.77 -34.18
C CYS A 674 18.68 -13.77 -33.14
N LEU A 675 18.18 -14.95 -32.76
CA LEU A 675 17.12 -15.08 -31.75
C LEU A 675 17.52 -14.45 -30.41
N VAL A 676 18.72 -14.77 -29.90
CA VAL A 676 19.25 -14.19 -28.64
C VAL A 676 19.36 -12.67 -28.70
N THR A 677 19.78 -12.11 -29.84
CA THR A 677 20.10 -10.68 -29.96
C THR A 677 18.92 -9.80 -30.36
N HIS A 678 17.83 -10.40 -30.84
CA HIS A 678 16.66 -9.68 -31.38
C HIS A 678 15.36 -9.90 -30.58
N ALA A 679 15.14 -11.06 -29.98
CA ALA A 679 13.89 -11.35 -29.26
C ALA A 679 14.12 -11.99 -27.87
N PHE A 680 15.14 -12.82 -27.76
CA PHE A 680 15.39 -13.68 -26.60
C PHE A 680 16.63 -13.25 -25.82
N TRP A 681 16.86 -11.95 -25.67
CA TRP A 681 17.95 -11.51 -24.82
C TRP A 681 17.74 -12.04 -23.39
N PRO A 682 18.73 -12.73 -22.77
CA PRO A 682 18.56 -13.21 -21.40
C PRO A 682 18.27 -12.01 -20.48
N PRO A 683 17.30 -12.11 -19.55
CA PRO A 683 16.62 -13.32 -19.08
C PRO A 683 15.20 -13.57 -19.65
N LEU A 684 14.91 -13.21 -20.91
CA LEU A 684 13.54 -13.25 -21.49
C LEU A 684 12.56 -12.31 -20.77
N THR A 685 12.99 -11.08 -20.49
CA THR A 685 12.24 -10.08 -19.70
C THR A 685 10.80 -9.86 -20.19
N PHE A 686 10.54 -10.02 -21.49
CA PHE A 686 9.20 -9.88 -22.05
C PHE A 686 8.17 -10.85 -21.43
N LEU A 687 8.58 -12.06 -21.01
CA LEU A 687 7.67 -13.03 -20.36
C LEU A 687 7.14 -12.46 -19.03
N PHE A 688 8.06 -11.96 -18.19
CA PHE A 688 7.73 -11.33 -16.92
C PHE A 688 6.83 -10.11 -17.08
N ILE A 689 7.13 -9.26 -18.07
CA ILE A 689 6.33 -8.06 -18.33
C ILE A 689 4.94 -8.45 -18.85
N CYS A 690 4.84 -9.39 -19.79
CA CYS A 690 3.56 -9.87 -20.30
C CYS A 690 2.70 -10.49 -19.19
N ASN A 691 3.26 -11.36 -18.35
CA ASN A 691 2.53 -11.94 -17.23
C ASN A 691 2.12 -10.91 -16.19
N SER A 692 2.95 -9.90 -15.93
CA SER A 692 2.60 -8.79 -15.04
C SER A 692 1.42 -7.98 -15.59
N LEU A 693 1.47 -7.61 -16.88
CA LEU A 693 0.40 -6.86 -17.52
C LEU A 693 -0.84 -7.72 -17.80
N TRP A 694 -0.77 -9.04 -17.71
CA TRP A 694 -1.93 -9.91 -17.83
C TRP A 694 -2.83 -9.92 -16.58
N VAL A 695 -2.32 -9.45 -15.43
CA VAL A 695 -3.06 -9.49 -14.14
C VAL A 695 -4.47 -8.88 -14.22
N PRO A 696 -4.68 -7.67 -14.80
CA PRO A 696 -6.03 -7.10 -14.95
C PRO A 696 -6.97 -7.94 -15.81
N VAL A 697 -6.44 -8.56 -16.86
CA VAL A 697 -7.23 -9.40 -17.77
C VAL A 697 -7.62 -10.70 -17.06
N ALA A 698 -6.67 -11.34 -16.38
CA ALA A 698 -6.94 -12.53 -15.57
C ALA A 698 -7.97 -12.24 -14.47
N TYR A 699 -7.84 -11.11 -13.78
CA TYR A 699 -8.79 -10.68 -12.75
C TYR A 699 -10.20 -10.45 -13.33
N ALA A 700 -10.32 -9.87 -14.52
CA ALA A 700 -11.62 -9.68 -15.16
C ALA A 700 -12.31 -11.00 -15.53
N ILE A 701 -11.52 -11.98 -15.97
CA ILE A 701 -11.99 -13.33 -16.31
C ILE A 701 -12.43 -14.06 -15.04
N ASP A 702 -11.58 -14.13 -14.03
CA ASP A 702 -11.83 -14.91 -12.82
C ASP A 702 -11.37 -14.16 -11.55
N PRO A 703 -12.18 -13.22 -11.04
CA PRO A 703 -11.87 -12.54 -9.79
C PRO A 703 -12.12 -13.47 -8.59
N PRO A 704 -11.31 -13.35 -7.53
CA PRO A 704 -11.42 -14.21 -6.35
C PRO A 704 -12.76 -14.01 -5.64
N ILE A 705 -13.27 -15.09 -5.05
CA ILE A 705 -14.49 -15.07 -4.23
C ILE A 705 -14.06 -14.94 -2.75
N MET A 706 -14.79 -14.12 -2.00
CA MET A 706 -14.62 -13.99 -0.54
C MET A 706 -15.88 -14.49 0.18
N PRO A 707 -15.72 -15.06 1.39
CA PRO A 707 -16.85 -15.27 2.27
C PRO A 707 -17.43 -13.92 2.72
N ASP A 708 -18.65 -13.97 3.27
CA ASP A 708 -19.27 -12.80 3.89
C ASP A 708 -18.38 -12.24 5.02
N ARG A 709 -18.43 -10.92 5.22
CA ARG A 709 -17.61 -10.21 6.22
C ARG A 709 -17.76 -10.82 7.62
N GLU A 710 -18.97 -11.21 8.02
CA GLU A 710 -19.22 -11.77 9.35
C GLU A 710 -18.50 -13.10 9.58
N GLN A 711 -18.26 -13.88 8.52
CA GLN A 711 -17.50 -15.14 8.62
C GLN A 711 -15.99 -14.92 8.80
N LEU A 712 -15.51 -13.69 8.60
CA LEU A 712 -14.12 -13.30 8.82
C LEU A 712 -13.86 -12.80 10.24
N LEU A 713 -14.92 -12.66 11.05
CA LEU A 713 -14.92 -12.07 12.38
C LEU A 713 -15.35 -13.10 13.43
N ASP A 714 -14.80 -12.96 14.63
CA ASP A 714 -15.22 -13.65 15.85
C ASP A 714 -15.80 -12.59 16.80
N ARG A 715 -17.04 -12.76 17.23
CA ARG A 715 -17.74 -11.76 18.06
C ARG A 715 -17.73 -12.20 19.51
N ASP A 716 -17.21 -11.35 20.39
CA ASP A 716 -17.28 -11.60 21.82
C ASP A 716 -18.74 -11.60 22.27
N ALA A 717 -19.18 -12.66 22.94
CA ALA A 717 -20.58 -12.84 23.32
C ALA A 717 -21.08 -11.82 24.36
N LYS A 718 -20.17 -11.15 25.10
CA LYS A 718 -20.49 -10.16 26.14
C LYS A 718 -20.37 -8.75 25.62
N THR A 719 -19.25 -8.41 24.97
CA THR A 719 -18.98 -7.03 24.52
C THR A 719 -19.50 -6.76 23.11
N ALA A 720 -19.85 -7.82 22.35
CA ALA A 720 -20.22 -7.79 20.94
C ALA A 720 -19.13 -7.19 20.02
N VAL A 721 -17.91 -7.03 20.54
CA VAL A 721 -16.75 -6.59 19.76
C VAL A 721 -16.41 -7.68 18.75
N ALA A 722 -16.26 -7.26 17.48
CA ALA A 722 -15.86 -8.14 16.41
C ALA A 722 -14.34 -8.12 16.24
N HIS A 723 -13.69 -9.27 16.40
CA HIS A 723 -12.27 -9.42 16.16
C HIS A 723 -12.04 -10.24 14.90
N PRO A 724 -11.16 -9.81 13.97
CA PRO A 724 -10.80 -10.65 12.85
C PRO A 724 -10.20 -11.98 13.28
N THR A 725 -10.69 -13.07 12.70
CA THR A 725 -10.19 -14.43 13.00
C THR A 725 -8.70 -14.56 12.71
N ALA A 726 -8.01 -15.45 13.42
CA ALA A 726 -6.58 -15.72 13.18
C ALA A 726 -6.29 -16.20 11.74
N LYS A 727 -7.28 -16.76 11.04
CA LYS A 727 -7.19 -17.17 9.64
C LYS A 727 -7.33 -15.97 8.69
N SER A 728 -8.30 -15.08 8.92
CA SER A 728 -8.56 -13.92 8.06
C SER A 728 -7.43 -12.89 8.11
N LYS A 729 -6.72 -12.80 9.23
CA LYS A 729 -5.49 -11.97 9.40
C LYS A 729 -4.29 -12.42 8.54
N LYS A 730 -4.35 -13.58 7.86
CA LYS A 730 -3.24 -14.13 7.07
C LYS A 730 -3.58 -14.18 5.58
N ILE A 731 -2.59 -13.87 4.74
CA ILE A 731 -2.72 -14.07 3.29
C ILE A 731 -2.53 -15.54 2.96
N ALA A 732 -3.56 -16.17 2.40
CA ALA A 732 -3.47 -17.55 1.94
C ALA A 732 -2.68 -17.66 0.62
N PHE A 733 -1.91 -18.75 0.48
CA PHE A 733 -1.26 -19.08 -0.78
C PHE A 733 -2.27 -19.64 -1.78
N GLY A 734 -2.09 -19.31 -3.06
CA GLY A 734 -2.90 -19.85 -4.16
C GLY A 734 -2.05 -20.22 -5.37
N GLY A 735 -2.65 -20.89 -6.36
CA GLY A 735 -1.96 -21.43 -7.53
C GLY A 735 -1.18 -20.41 -8.37
N GLN A 736 -1.54 -19.13 -8.28
CA GLN A 736 -0.83 -18.03 -8.92
C GLN A 736 0.66 -17.97 -8.49
N ALA A 737 0.96 -18.27 -7.23
CA ALA A 737 2.34 -18.31 -6.74
C ALA A 737 3.17 -19.40 -7.43
N ALA A 738 2.58 -20.57 -7.69
CA ALA A 738 3.26 -21.66 -8.40
C ALA A 738 3.56 -21.29 -9.86
N TRP A 739 2.61 -20.61 -10.54
CA TRP A 739 2.84 -20.09 -11.89
C TRP A 739 3.99 -19.08 -11.92
N PHE A 740 4.04 -18.18 -10.95
CA PHE A 740 5.09 -17.18 -10.82
C PHE A 740 6.47 -17.81 -10.57
N GLU A 741 6.55 -18.87 -9.77
CA GLU A 741 7.80 -19.62 -9.60
C GLU A 741 8.21 -20.35 -10.87
N LEU A 742 7.27 -20.97 -11.58
CA LEU A 742 7.56 -21.67 -12.83
C LEU A 742 8.16 -20.72 -13.87
N GLU A 743 7.56 -19.55 -14.04
CA GLU A 743 8.06 -18.48 -14.90
C GLU A 743 9.49 -18.08 -14.53
N LEU A 744 9.70 -17.74 -13.25
CA LEU A 744 11.01 -17.28 -12.79
C LEU A 744 12.05 -18.37 -12.96
N THR A 745 11.72 -19.61 -12.60
CA THR A 745 12.58 -20.78 -12.75
C THR A 745 12.98 -20.97 -14.21
N THR A 746 12.01 -20.94 -15.13
CA THR A 746 12.25 -21.09 -16.58
C THR A 746 13.18 -20.00 -17.09
N SER A 747 12.93 -18.74 -16.72
CA SER A 747 13.78 -17.60 -17.09
C SER A 747 15.21 -17.74 -16.54
N THR A 748 15.40 -18.20 -15.30
CA THR A 748 16.75 -18.43 -14.76
C THR A 748 17.44 -19.63 -15.39
N LEU A 749 16.73 -20.72 -15.67
CA LEU A 749 17.31 -21.87 -16.38
C LEU A 749 17.78 -21.46 -17.77
N TYR A 750 16.96 -20.70 -18.52
CA TYR A 750 17.34 -20.12 -19.80
C TYR A 750 18.59 -19.23 -19.69
N THR A 751 18.58 -18.29 -18.76
CA THR A 751 19.71 -17.36 -18.54
C THR A 751 20.99 -18.10 -18.18
N THR A 752 20.89 -19.13 -17.33
CA THR A 752 22.01 -19.99 -16.93
C THR A 752 22.54 -20.80 -18.10
N PHE A 753 21.63 -21.35 -18.93
CA PHE A 753 22.01 -22.10 -20.13
C PHE A 753 22.80 -21.22 -21.12
N ILE A 754 22.30 -20.02 -21.44
CA ILE A 754 22.99 -19.07 -22.32
C ILE A 754 24.33 -18.61 -21.72
N PHE A 755 24.39 -18.42 -20.40
CA PHE A 755 25.63 -18.13 -19.69
C PHE A 755 26.68 -19.25 -19.87
N VAL A 756 26.31 -20.51 -19.65
CA VAL A 756 27.21 -21.66 -19.83
C VAL A 756 27.67 -21.76 -21.29
N LEU A 757 26.77 -21.59 -22.25
CA LEU A 757 27.12 -21.62 -23.67
C LEU A 757 28.15 -20.55 -24.06
N SER A 758 28.16 -19.39 -23.39
CA SER A 758 29.13 -18.32 -23.66
C SER A 758 30.60 -18.69 -23.38
N PHE A 759 30.87 -19.80 -22.70
CA PHE A 759 32.22 -20.32 -22.48
C PHE A 759 32.64 -21.35 -23.52
N ILE A 760 31.68 -21.95 -24.21
CA ILE A 760 31.89 -23.04 -25.16
C ILE A 760 31.91 -22.48 -26.59
N PHE A 761 30.97 -21.58 -26.90
CA PHE A 761 30.71 -21.03 -28.23
C PHE A 761 30.70 -19.51 -28.23
#